data_AF-A0A2H0BCG3-F1
#
_entry.id   AF-A0A2H0BCG3-F1
#
_cell.length_a   1.000
_cell.length_b   1.000
_cell.length_c   1.000
_cell.angle_alpha   90.00
_cell.angle_beta   90.00
_cell.angle_gamma   90.00
#
_symmetry.space_group_name_H-M   'P 1'
#
loop_
_entity.id
_entity.type
_entity.pdbx_description
1 polymer ?
#
loop_
_entity_poly.entity_id
_entity_poly.type
_entity_poly.pdbx_seq_one_letter_code
_entity_poly.pdbx_strand_id
1 'polypeptide(L)'
;KNGKYEEIDHKQSPNYDSQFCMLFPRVFSPEANHVSAYKTWTNFKGIPINYVMGDGSVQKIYKPTFFENIKFFVKYQVGFMYFRYFMWNFAGRQNDIQGHGNILNGNWISGIPFLDEMRLGPQDYLPEPLNSNKAKNVYFMLPLLLGLIGMYFHYLKESKGFVIVMLLFFFTGIAIVIYLNQTPYQPRERDYAYAGSFYAFTIWIGLGVASLYQLLSKKMPAMLTAGAITAICLFAVPAVMAKQNWNDHDRSNCFTARDFAENYLESCDPNAILFTNGDNDTFPVWYVQEVEGVRTDVRVVNLSLLNTDWYIEQSKRKAYESEPLPISFTYEQIAGERRIYVPVVEQIKNRVDVGKIVEFVKSDLQEAKVPVSQTEMINYVPTKQFSLKVDSLKVLNNKTIKISQANRMVQVIEWNITKNFLYKSELTILDILSNNKWNRPVYFAITVGGDSYMNLDDYFRLDGMAYRLTPIKSANKDGQTGWIDTDILYNNLMNKFVWGGIERKDVYLNENNMRMTMNFRNNFARLASALINEGKRDSAIKVLDRCMKVMPAETVPYNVFILGIMEAYYRTGEMAKATAILEKMMKITEGELDYYLSLDKEYLSMVNNETKRAMSVMQELSRLTRTYSQPELNKKIDDKFKIYYEKFVTLFPQG
;
A
#
# COMPACT_ATOMS: atom_id res chain seq x y z
N LYS A 1 -31.64 -0.02 24.94
CA LYS A 1 -31.81 -0.13 26.42
C LYS A 1 -33.20 -0.64 26.86
N ASN A 2 -34.23 -0.63 26.00
CA ASN A 2 -35.61 -1.02 26.37
C ASN A 2 -36.21 -2.14 25.49
N GLY A 3 -35.40 -2.95 24.80
CA GLY A 3 -35.88 -3.97 23.86
C GLY A 3 -36.60 -3.42 22.61
N LYS A 4 -36.52 -2.10 22.37
CA LYS A 4 -37.08 -1.41 21.22
C LYS A 4 -35.96 -0.84 20.35
N TYR A 5 -36.18 -0.82 19.04
CA TYR A 5 -35.34 -0.07 18.11
C TYR A 5 -35.58 1.42 18.35
N GLU A 6 -34.50 2.17 18.54
CA GLU A 6 -34.50 3.62 18.64
C GLU A 6 -33.85 4.15 17.35
N GLU A 7 -34.49 5.14 16.73
CA GLU A 7 -33.93 5.80 15.56
C GLU A 7 -32.73 6.66 15.99
N ILE A 8 -31.54 6.30 15.48
CA ILE A 8 -30.28 6.97 15.85
C ILE A 8 -29.79 7.94 14.78
N ASP A 9 -30.27 7.81 13.54
CA ASP A 9 -29.87 8.66 12.42
C ASP A 9 -30.75 8.51 11.16
N HIS A 10 -30.61 9.45 10.22
CA HIS A 10 -31.17 9.37 8.87
C HIS A 10 -30.07 9.37 7.81
N LYS A 11 -30.18 8.47 6.83
CA LYS A 11 -29.24 8.43 5.71
C LYS A 11 -29.33 9.71 4.87
N GLN A 12 -28.28 10.54 4.88
CA GLN A 12 -28.19 11.68 3.98
C GLN A 12 -27.86 11.23 2.55
N SER A 13 -28.52 11.83 1.56
CA SER A 13 -28.22 11.62 0.14
C SER A 13 -27.60 12.89 -0.44
N PRO A 14 -26.46 12.81 -1.14
CA PRO A 14 -25.85 13.99 -1.76
C PRO A 14 -26.82 14.67 -2.73
N ASN A 15 -26.99 15.98 -2.59
CA ASN A 15 -27.75 16.80 -3.53
C ASN A 15 -26.79 17.40 -4.58
N TYR A 16 -26.61 16.70 -5.70
CA TYR A 16 -25.75 17.17 -6.80
C TYR A 16 -26.46 18.24 -7.63
N ASP A 17 -25.76 19.31 -7.98
CA ASP A 17 -26.28 20.31 -8.91
C ASP A 17 -26.57 19.67 -10.28
N SER A 18 -27.78 19.91 -10.77
CA SER A 18 -28.29 19.45 -12.07
C SER A 18 -27.35 19.72 -13.24
N GLN A 19 -26.54 20.78 -13.18
CA GLN A 19 -25.55 21.13 -14.20
C GLN A 19 -24.45 20.07 -14.34
N PHE A 20 -24.16 19.27 -13.30
CA PHE A 20 -23.18 18.19 -13.32
C PHE A 20 -23.77 16.82 -13.65
N CYS A 21 -25.08 16.66 -13.53
CA CYS A 21 -25.77 15.42 -13.87
C CYS A 21 -25.66 15.09 -15.37
N MET A 22 -25.63 13.80 -15.69
CA MET A 22 -25.68 13.27 -17.05
C MET A 22 -26.11 11.80 -17.03
N LEU A 23 -26.43 11.24 -18.20
CA LEU A 23 -26.59 9.79 -18.35
C LEU A 23 -25.21 9.13 -18.21
N PHE A 24 -25.08 8.18 -17.28
CA PHE A 24 -23.87 7.36 -17.08
C PHE A 24 -22.59 8.13 -16.66
N PRO A 25 -22.60 8.86 -15.53
CA PRO A 25 -21.41 9.53 -15.02
C PRO A 25 -20.39 8.50 -14.47
N ARG A 26 -19.12 8.68 -14.83
CA ARG A 26 -17.98 7.81 -14.50
C ARG A 26 -16.78 8.58 -13.94
N VAL A 27 -16.68 9.86 -14.26
CA VAL A 27 -15.57 10.73 -13.85
C VAL A 27 -16.03 11.67 -12.76
N PHE A 28 -15.73 11.31 -11.51
CA PHE A 28 -15.95 12.13 -10.33
C PHE A 28 -15.01 11.66 -9.20
N SER A 29 -14.46 12.60 -8.43
CA SER A 29 -13.76 12.32 -7.18
C SER A 29 -13.56 13.60 -6.38
N PRO A 30 -13.69 13.55 -5.04
CA PRO A 30 -13.25 14.64 -4.16
C PRO A 30 -11.72 14.70 -4.01
N GLU A 31 -10.99 13.64 -4.36
CA GLU A 31 -9.53 13.56 -4.21
C GLU A 31 -8.78 14.08 -5.44
N ALA A 32 -7.77 14.94 -5.22
CA ALA A 32 -7.03 15.63 -6.27
C ALA A 32 -6.18 14.68 -7.16
N ASN A 33 -5.61 13.62 -6.58
CA ASN A 33 -4.88 12.59 -7.31
C ASN A 33 -5.78 11.89 -8.35
N HIS A 34 -7.00 11.49 -7.98
CA HIS A 34 -7.96 10.90 -8.92
C HIS A 34 -8.27 11.85 -10.07
N VAL A 35 -8.45 13.15 -9.79
CA VAL A 35 -8.70 14.17 -10.83
C VAL A 35 -7.58 14.19 -11.88
N SER A 36 -6.32 14.19 -11.45
CA SER A 36 -5.18 14.13 -12.37
C SER A 36 -5.18 12.86 -13.21
N ALA A 37 -5.45 11.70 -12.61
CA ALA A 37 -5.53 10.44 -13.35
C ALA A 37 -6.68 10.40 -14.34
N TYR A 38 -7.88 10.87 -13.96
CA TYR A 38 -9.00 10.97 -14.89
C TYR A 38 -8.61 11.78 -16.12
N LYS A 39 -7.94 12.93 -15.92
CA LYS A 39 -7.48 13.78 -17.01
C LYS A 39 -6.52 13.06 -17.96
N THR A 40 -5.59 12.29 -17.42
CA THR A 40 -4.66 11.46 -18.19
C THR A 40 -5.38 10.36 -18.97
N TRP A 41 -6.27 9.60 -18.32
CA TRP A 41 -7.01 8.51 -18.97
C TRP A 41 -7.96 8.99 -20.08
N THR A 42 -8.48 10.21 -19.99
CA THR A 42 -9.45 10.74 -20.95
C THR A 42 -8.88 11.71 -21.98
N ASN A 43 -7.63 12.17 -21.83
CA ASN A 43 -7.11 13.36 -22.55
C ASN A 43 -8.10 14.53 -22.39
N PHE A 44 -8.39 14.88 -21.14
CA PHE A 44 -9.46 15.79 -20.75
C PHE A 44 -9.36 17.18 -21.37
N LYS A 45 -10.49 17.65 -21.89
CA LYS A 45 -10.75 19.02 -22.35
C LYS A 45 -11.86 19.66 -21.52
N GLY A 46 -12.92 18.90 -21.23
CA GLY A 46 -14.09 19.35 -20.48
C GLY A 46 -14.91 20.43 -21.18
N ILE A 47 -16.07 20.75 -20.60
CA ILE A 47 -16.94 21.88 -20.98
C ILE A 47 -16.87 22.91 -19.85
N PRO A 48 -16.51 24.17 -20.12
CA PRO A 48 -16.50 25.21 -19.11
C PRO A 48 -17.94 25.55 -18.68
N ILE A 49 -18.16 25.60 -17.37
CA ILE A 49 -19.40 26.04 -16.74
C ILE A 49 -19.09 27.05 -15.64
N ASN A 50 -19.97 28.04 -15.47
CA ASN A 50 -19.88 29.01 -14.38
C ASN A 50 -20.70 28.46 -13.21
N TYR A 51 -20.03 28.08 -12.13
CA TYR A 51 -20.63 27.51 -10.94
C TYR A 51 -20.57 28.51 -9.79
N VAL A 52 -21.69 28.70 -9.09
CA VAL A 52 -21.77 29.55 -7.90
C VAL A 52 -21.38 28.70 -6.68
N MET A 53 -20.28 29.05 -6.02
CA MET A 53 -19.84 28.40 -4.80
C MET A 53 -20.73 28.76 -3.62
N GLY A 54 -20.62 28.02 -2.52
CA GLY A 54 -21.43 28.25 -1.31
C GLY A 54 -21.22 29.63 -0.66
N ASP A 55 -20.13 30.34 -0.98
CA ASP A 55 -19.83 31.71 -0.55
C ASP A 55 -20.37 32.79 -1.52
N GLY A 56 -21.09 32.39 -2.58
CA GLY A 56 -21.61 33.28 -3.61
C GLY A 56 -20.62 33.65 -4.72
N SER A 57 -19.37 33.19 -4.65
CA SER A 57 -18.37 33.43 -5.70
C SER A 57 -18.64 32.58 -6.95
N VAL A 58 -18.42 33.15 -8.14
CA VAL A 58 -18.57 32.41 -9.42
C VAL A 58 -17.21 31.86 -9.84
N GLN A 59 -17.11 30.54 -9.97
CA GLN A 59 -15.92 29.86 -10.46
C GLN A 59 -16.17 29.15 -11.78
N LYS A 60 -15.20 29.23 -12.69
CA LYS A 60 -15.21 28.50 -13.96
C LYS A 60 -14.72 27.08 -13.72
N ILE A 61 -15.64 26.12 -13.72
CA ILE A 61 -15.35 24.69 -13.56
C ILE A 61 -15.42 24.01 -14.92
N TYR A 62 -14.53 23.06 -15.19
CA TYR A 62 -14.61 22.24 -16.41
C TYR A 62 -15.30 20.92 -16.09
N LYS A 63 -16.53 20.76 -16.59
CA LYS A 63 -17.31 19.53 -16.46
C LYS A 63 -16.83 18.49 -17.49
N PRO A 64 -16.63 17.21 -17.12
CA PRO A 64 -16.37 16.16 -18.09
C PRO A 64 -17.52 16.02 -19.11
N THR A 65 -17.19 15.86 -20.38
CA THR A 65 -18.14 15.55 -21.45
C THR A 65 -18.64 14.12 -21.33
N PHE A 66 -19.78 13.82 -21.97
CA PHE A 66 -20.28 12.44 -22.06
C PHE A 66 -19.23 11.50 -22.69
N PHE A 67 -18.57 11.93 -23.77
CA PHE A 67 -17.54 11.14 -24.44
C PHE A 67 -16.27 10.93 -23.59
N GLU A 68 -15.92 11.86 -22.72
CA GLU A 68 -14.83 11.66 -21.75
C GLU A 68 -15.20 10.59 -20.72
N ASN A 69 -16.45 10.54 -20.26
CA ASN A 69 -16.93 9.47 -19.38
C ASN A 69 -16.91 8.10 -20.09
N ILE A 70 -17.36 8.03 -21.34
CA ILE A 70 -17.30 6.79 -22.13
C ILE A 70 -15.84 6.39 -22.39
N LYS A 71 -14.96 7.32 -22.71
CA LYS A 71 -13.54 7.04 -22.91
C LYS A 71 -12.89 6.50 -21.63
N PHE A 72 -13.21 7.07 -20.47
CA PHE A 72 -12.76 6.55 -19.18
C PHE A 72 -13.26 5.14 -18.93
N PHE A 73 -14.56 4.90 -19.15
CA PHE A 73 -15.15 3.58 -19.02
C PHE A 73 -14.46 2.54 -19.92
N VAL A 74 -14.25 2.84 -21.19
CA VAL A 74 -13.62 1.91 -22.13
C VAL A 74 -12.14 1.70 -21.84
N LYS A 75 -11.35 2.77 -21.67
CA LYS A 75 -9.89 2.65 -21.50
C LYS A 75 -9.52 2.13 -20.12
N TYR A 76 -10.04 2.74 -19.07
CA TYR A 76 -9.67 2.40 -17.70
C TYR A 76 -10.52 1.26 -17.16
N GLN A 77 -11.85 1.43 -17.10
CA GLN A 77 -12.69 0.49 -16.34
C GLN A 77 -12.83 -0.87 -17.06
N VAL A 78 -13.05 -0.88 -18.37
CA VAL A 78 -13.17 -2.12 -19.16
C VAL A 78 -11.81 -2.61 -19.65
N GLY A 79 -10.98 -1.73 -20.20
CA GLY A 79 -9.65 -2.09 -20.70
C GLY A 79 -8.68 -2.46 -19.58
N PHE A 80 -8.31 -1.49 -18.76
CA PHE A 80 -7.30 -1.65 -17.71
C PHE A 80 -7.77 -2.45 -16.50
N MET A 81 -9.02 -2.26 -16.03
CA MET A 81 -9.52 -2.90 -14.81
C MET A 81 -10.22 -4.25 -15.05
N TYR A 82 -10.53 -4.64 -16.29
CA TYR A 82 -11.14 -5.94 -16.57
C TYR A 82 -10.34 -6.74 -17.61
N PHE A 83 -10.23 -6.27 -18.85
CA PHE A 83 -9.57 -7.03 -19.91
C PHE A 83 -8.09 -7.27 -19.64
N ARG A 84 -7.39 -6.38 -18.94
CA ARG A 84 -6.01 -6.61 -18.48
C ARG A 84 -5.90 -7.89 -17.62
N TYR A 85 -6.77 -8.05 -16.61
CA TYR A 85 -6.79 -9.25 -15.76
C TYR A 85 -7.28 -10.49 -16.50
N PHE A 86 -8.26 -10.31 -17.39
CA PHE A 86 -8.67 -11.39 -18.29
C PHE A 86 -7.47 -11.90 -19.10
N MET A 87 -6.68 -10.99 -19.66
CA MET A 87 -5.48 -11.34 -20.41
C MET A 87 -4.35 -11.90 -19.54
N TRP A 88 -4.24 -11.54 -18.25
CA TRP A 88 -3.32 -12.22 -17.32
C TRP A 88 -3.56 -13.73 -17.26
N ASN A 89 -4.82 -14.14 -17.34
CA ASN A 89 -5.21 -15.55 -17.24
C ASN A 89 -5.11 -16.29 -18.58
N PHE A 90 -5.26 -15.59 -19.71
CA PHE A 90 -5.40 -16.24 -21.03
C PHE A 90 -4.32 -15.90 -22.07
N ALA A 91 -3.44 -14.93 -21.78
CA ALA A 91 -2.26 -14.59 -22.59
C ALA A 91 -0.96 -14.63 -21.78
N GLY A 92 -1.00 -14.16 -20.53
CA GLY A 92 0.15 -14.13 -19.63
C GLY A 92 0.24 -12.80 -18.85
N ARG A 93 1.11 -12.77 -17.85
CA ARG A 93 1.25 -11.67 -16.87
C ARG A 93 2.67 -11.09 -16.93
N GLN A 94 2.79 -9.76 -16.99
CA GLN A 94 4.09 -9.09 -17.04
C GLN A 94 4.83 -9.18 -15.70
N ASN A 95 4.13 -8.92 -14.60
CA ASN A 95 4.59 -9.03 -13.21
C ASN A 95 3.40 -8.90 -12.25
N ASP A 96 3.66 -9.08 -10.97
CA ASP A 96 2.67 -8.96 -9.89
C ASP A 96 2.54 -7.58 -9.26
N ILE A 97 3.28 -6.59 -9.76
CA ILE A 97 3.32 -5.24 -9.22
C ILE A 97 2.09 -4.47 -9.70
N GLN A 98 1.43 -3.78 -8.77
CA GLN A 98 0.25 -3.01 -9.08
C GLN A 98 0.53 -1.93 -10.14
N GLY A 99 -0.27 -1.96 -11.20
CA GLY A 99 -0.20 -1.00 -12.30
C GLY A 99 -1.14 0.19 -12.10
N HIS A 100 -0.75 1.36 -12.64
CA HIS A 100 -1.62 2.54 -12.76
C HIS A 100 -1.69 3.08 -14.21
N GLY A 101 -1.50 2.19 -15.19
CA GLY A 101 -1.51 2.53 -16.62
C GLY A 101 -0.15 2.84 -17.23
N ASN A 102 0.93 2.65 -16.47
CA ASN A 102 2.29 2.68 -17.02
C ASN A 102 2.65 1.35 -17.70
N ILE A 103 3.74 1.35 -18.47
CA ILE A 103 4.21 0.19 -19.21
C ILE A 103 5.02 -0.81 -18.38
N LEU A 104 5.42 -0.47 -17.17
CA LEU A 104 6.35 -1.26 -16.34
C LEU A 104 5.62 -2.26 -15.45
N ASN A 105 4.43 -1.91 -14.96
CA ASN A 105 3.78 -2.62 -13.86
C ASN A 105 2.38 -3.10 -14.22
N GLY A 106 2.13 -4.36 -13.91
CA GLY A 106 0.80 -4.96 -13.92
C GLY A 106 0.19 -5.14 -15.31
N ASN A 107 0.96 -5.11 -16.40
CA ASN A 107 0.38 -5.39 -17.73
C ASN A 107 0.27 -6.89 -18.00
N TRP A 108 -0.43 -7.25 -19.08
CA TRP A 108 -0.40 -8.61 -19.62
C TRP A 108 0.68 -8.72 -20.70
N ILE A 109 1.29 -9.90 -20.82
CA ILE A 109 2.33 -10.21 -21.81
C ILE A 109 1.97 -11.53 -22.51
N SER A 110 2.20 -11.63 -23.81
CA SER A 110 1.88 -12.83 -24.58
C SER A 110 3.05 -13.77 -24.79
N GLY A 111 4.30 -13.26 -24.76
CA GLY A 111 5.48 -13.97 -25.24
C GLY A 111 5.69 -13.90 -26.75
N ILE A 112 4.90 -13.07 -27.44
CA ILE A 112 5.00 -12.86 -28.88
C ILE A 112 5.61 -11.46 -29.06
N PRO A 113 6.90 -11.35 -29.43
CA PRO A 113 7.65 -10.09 -29.35
C PRO A 113 6.92 -8.90 -29.97
N PHE A 114 6.42 -9.03 -31.21
CA PHE A 114 5.75 -7.92 -31.89
C PHE A 114 4.47 -7.45 -31.17
N LEU A 115 3.70 -8.33 -30.53
CA LEU A 115 2.47 -7.96 -29.80
C LEU A 115 2.79 -7.29 -28.46
N ASP A 116 3.90 -7.69 -27.84
CA ASP A 116 4.30 -7.19 -26.55
C ASP A 116 5.03 -5.85 -26.70
N GLU A 117 5.95 -5.73 -27.67
CA GLU A 117 6.69 -4.50 -27.94
C GLU A 117 5.81 -3.33 -28.38
N MET A 118 4.76 -3.61 -29.17
CA MET A 118 3.78 -2.58 -29.58
C MET A 118 3.05 -1.93 -28.40
N ARG A 119 3.02 -2.56 -27.22
CA ARG A 119 2.28 -2.09 -26.04
C ARG A 119 3.16 -1.70 -24.86
N LEU A 120 4.28 -2.41 -24.69
CA LEU A 120 5.14 -2.34 -23.51
C LEU A 120 6.54 -1.83 -23.83
N GLY A 121 6.82 -1.50 -25.09
CA GLY A 121 8.18 -1.19 -25.55
C GLY A 121 9.09 -2.42 -25.58
N PRO A 122 10.39 -2.23 -25.86
CA PRO A 122 11.35 -3.33 -26.04
C PRO A 122 11.35 -4.33 -24.88
N GLN A 123 11.38 -5.63 -25.18
CA GLN A 123 11.35 -6.70 -24.17
C GLN A 123 12.67 -7.48 -24.04
N ASP A 124 13.57 -7.35 -25.01
CA ASP A 124 14.80 -8.17 -25.10
C ASP A 124 15.88 -7.81 -24.07
N TYR A 125 15.88 -6.58 -23.56
CA TYR A 125 16.93 -6.08 -22.65
C TYR A 125 16.36 -5.44 -21.38
N LEU A 126 15.28 -6.01 -20.85
CA LEU A 126 14.71 -5.57 -19.58
C LEU A 126 15.73 -5.67 -18.43
N PRO A 127 15.81 -4.66 -17.54
CA PRO A 127 16.69 -4.69 -16.38
C PRO A 127 16.32 -5.85 -15.44
N GLU A 128 17.32 -6.31 -14.67
CA GLU A 128 17.19 -7.47 -13.78
C GLU A 128 15.92 -7.42 -12.89
N PRO A 129 15.56 -6.30 -12.23
CA PRO A 129 14.35 -6.25 -11.40
C PRO A 129 13.04 -6.49 -12.17
N LEU A 130 12.96 -6.08 -13.44
CA LEU A 130 11.77 -6.28 -14.28
C LEU A 130 11.73 -7.68 -14.88
N ASN A 131 12.89 -8.24 -15.24
CA ASN A 131 12.95 -9.53 -15.92
C ASN A 131 12.93 -10.73 -14.96
N SER A 132 13.44 -10.58 -13.74
CA SER A 132 13.53 -11.66 -12.74
C SER A 132 12.29 -11.82 -11.87
N ASN A 133 11.23 -11.03 -12.12
CA ASN A 133 9.99 -11.17 -11.37
C ASN A 133 9.38 -12.56 -11.62
N LYS A 134 9.25 -13.36 -10.54
CA LYS A 134 8.77 -14.74 -10.61
C LYS A 134 7.35 -14.86 -11.19
N ALA A 135 6.51 -13.82 -11.10
CA ALA A 135 5.15 -13.79 -11.64
C ALA A 135 5.06 -13.32 -13.10
N LYS A 136 6.19 -13.24 -13.81
CA LYS A 136 6.22 -13.02 -15.26
C LYS A 136 5.90 -14.35 -15.97
N ASN A 137 4.69 -14.46 -16.51
CA ASN A 137 4.15 -15.71 -17.06
C ASN A 137 3.74 -15.50 -18.52
N VAL A 138 4.04 -16.47 -19.39
CA VAL A 138 3.84 -16.36 -20.84
C VAL A 138 3.08 -17.58 -21.38
N TYR A 139 1.90 -17.36 -21.98
CA TYR A 139 1.04 -18.45 -22.51
C TYR A 139 0.86 -18.43 -24.03
N PHE A 140 1.50 -17.52 -24.76
CA PHE A 140 1.44 -17.41 -26.23
C PHE A 140 0.01 -17.29 -26.79
N MET A 141 -0.90 -16.73 -25.97
CA MET A 141 -2.34 -16.64 -26.26
C MET A 141 -3.04 -17.99 -26.52
N LEU A 142 -2.39 -19.13 -26.25
CA LEU A 142 -2.96 -20.46 -26.51
C LEU A 142 -4.28 -20.70 -25.76
N PRO A 143 -4.40 -20.37 -24.45
CA PRO A 143 -5.68 -20.51 -23.75
C PRO A 143 -6.77 -19.61 -24.35
N LEU A 144 -6.42 -18.36 -24.69
CA LEU A 144 -7.34 -17.41 -25.31
C LEU A 144 -7.87 -17.92 -26.65
N LEU A 145 -6.99 -18.33 -27.56
CA LEU A 145 -7.35 -18.81 -28.90
C LEU A 145 -8.24 -20.05 -28.83
N LEU A 146 -7.90 -21.02 -27.96
CA LEU A 146 -8.72 -22.21 -27.76
C LEU A 146 -10.11 -21.86 -27.21
N GLY A 147 -10.18 -20.92 -26.26
CA GLY A 147 -11.44 -20.40 -25.73
C GLY A 147 -12.29 -19.69 -26.79
N LEU A 148 -11.70 -18.86 -27.65
CA LEU A 148 -12.42 -18.20 -28.74
C LEU A 148 -12.97 -19.20 -29.78
N ILE A 149 -12.19 -20.23 -30.12
CA ILE A 149 -12.64 -21.33 -30.99
C ILE A 149 -13.84 -22.04 -30.38
N GLY A 150 -13.78 -22.35 -29.09
CA GLY A 150 -14.89 -23.01 -28.39
C GLY A 150 -16.11 -22.11 -28.19
N MET A 151 -15.90 -20.81 -27.99
CA MET A 151 -16.97 -19.82 -27.91
C MET A 151 -17.75 -19.74 -29.23
N TYR A 152 -17.04 -19.64 -30.35
CA TYR A 152 -17.64 -19.65 -31.68
C TYR A 152 -18.35 -20.99 -31.98
N PHE A 153 -17.72 -22.11 -31.61
CA PHE A 153 -18.32 -23.43 -31.75
C PHE A 153 -19.62 -23.58 -30.95
N HIS A 154 -19.63 -23.13 -29.69
CA HIS A 154 -20.80 -23.16 -28.83
C HIS A 154 -21.95 -22.36 -29.44
N TYR A 155 -21.67 -21.13 -29.91
CA TYR A 155 -22.66 -20.29 -30.60
C TYR A 155 -23.31 -20.97 -31.80
N LEU A 156 -22.52 -21.65 -32.64
CA LEU A 156 -23.03 -22.33 -33.84
C LEU A 156 -23.83 -23.59 -33.53
N LYS A 157 -23.47 -24.33 -32.47
CA LYS A 157 -24.06 -25.64 -32.16
C LYS A 157 -25.26 -25.56 -31.25
N GLU A 158 -25.22 -24.68 -30.26
CA GLU A 158 -26.25 -24.60 -29.22
C GLU A 158 -26.35 -23.15 -28.71
N SER A 159 -27.18 -22.37 -29.40
CA SER A 159 -27.28 -20.94 -29.16
C SER A 159 -27.90 -20.59 -27.80
N LYS A 160 -28.76 -21.46 -27.23
CA LYS A 160 -29.41 -21.17 -25.94
C LYS A 160 -28.41 -21.30 -24.79
N GLY A 161 -27.64 -22.37 -24.76
CA GLY A 161 -26.55 -22.60 -23.82
C GLY A 161 -25.44 -21.58 -23.99
N PHE A 162 -25.15 -21.16 -25.22
CA PHE A 162 -24.22 -20.06 -25.46
C PHE A 162 -24.67 -18.79 -24.75
N VAL A 163 -25.96 -18.43 -24.87
CA VAL A 163 -26.53 -17.26 -24.16
C VAL A 163 -26.38 -17.42 -22.65
N ILE A 164 -26.63 -18.61 -22.09
CA ILE A 164 -26.49 -18.85 -20.63
C ILE A 164 -25.03 -18.60 -20.18
N VAL A 165 -24.04 -19.19 -20.87
CA VAL A 165 -22.63 -19.00 -20.51
C VAL A 165 -22.17 -17.56 -20.77
N MET A 166 -22.67 -16.92 -21.83
CA MET A 166 -22.37 -15.52 -22.13
C MET A 166 -22.94 -14.57 -21.07
N LEU A 167 -24.16 -14.83 -20.56
CA LEU A 167 -24.74 -14.07 -19.46
C LEU A 167 -23.92 -14.25 -18.19
N LEU A 168 -23.49 -15.48 -17.88
CA LEU A 168 -22.59 -15.74 -16.75
C LEU A 168 -21.29 -14.93 -16.91
N PHE A 169 -20.64 -15.00 -18.07
CA PHE A 169 -19.42 -14.23 -18.39
C PHE A 169 -19.62 -12.72 -18.23
N PHE A 170 -20.75 -12.19 -18.72
CA PHE A 170 -21.05 -10.77 -18.66
C PHE A 170 -21.34 -10.30 -17.22
N PHE A 171 -22.24 -10.98 -16.51
CA PHE A 171 -22.68 -10.57 -15.18
C PHE A 171 -21.61 -10.73 -14.10
N THR A 172 -20.72 -11.72 -14.25
CA THR A 172 -19.60 -11.94 -13.32
C THR A 172 -18.30 -11.24 -13.76
N GLY A 173 -18.37 -10.42 -14.80
CA GLY A 173 -17.24 -9.67 -15.34
C GLY A 173 -17.59 -8.21 -15.57
N ILE A 174 -18.00 -7.87 -16.80
CA ILE A 174 -18.25 -6.50 -17.25
C ILE A 174 -19.35 -5.81 -16.44
N ALA A 175 -20.40 -6.51 -16.01
CA ALA A 175 -21.47 -5.91 -15.21
C ALA A 175 -20.97 -5.44 -13.83
N ILE A 176 -20.01 -6.16 -13.23
CA ILE A 176 -19.38 -5.77 -11.96
C ILE A 176 -18.62 -4.45 -12.14
N VAL A 177 -17.92 -4.27 -13.26
CA VAL A 177 -17.25 -3.00 -13.61
C VAL A 177 -18.27 -1.85 -13.68
N ILE A 178 -19.39 -2.08 -14.36
CA ILE A 178 -20.49 -1.11 -14.51
C ILE A 178 -21.03 -0.71 -13.13
N TYR A 179 -21.25 -1.70 -12.25
CA TYR A 179 -21.81 -1.51 -10.92
C TYR A 179 -20.84 -0.80 -9.96
N LEU A 180 -19.60 -1.27 -9.86
CA LEU A 180 -18.61 -0.75 -8.91
C LEU A 180 -18.11 0.65 -9.27
N ASN A 181 -18.19 1.04 -10.54
CA ASN A 181 -17.71 2.33 -11.03
C ASN A 181 -16.30 2.69 -10.51
N GLN A 182 -15.36 1.75 -10.65
CA GLN A 182 -14.03 1.85 -10.03
C GLN A 182 -13.31 3.14 -10.46
N THR A 183 -12.81 3.88 -9.46
CA THR A 183 -11.99 5.08 -9.62
C THR A 183 -10.53 4.70 -9.94
N PRO A 184 -9.72 5.62 -10.50
CA PRO A 184 -8.27 5.47 -10.58
C PRO A 184 -7.63 5.22 -9.21
N TYR A 185 -6.38 4.76 -9.20
CA TYR A 185 -5.59 4.53 -7.98
C TYR A 185 -6.29 3.67 -6.93
N GLN A 186 -6.95 2.59 -7.37
CA GLN A 186 -7.43 1.56 -6.46
C GLN A 186 -6.31 1.11 -5.50
N PRO A 187 -6.61 0.80 -4.23
CA PRO A 187 -5.58 0.51 -3.23
C PRO A 187 -4.83 -0.82 -3.45
N ARG A 188 -5.36 -1.69 -4.33
CA ARG A 188 -4.77 -2.97 -4.74
C ARG A 188 -5.40 -3.47 -6.04
N GLU A 189 -4.77 -4.47 -6.66
CA GLU A 189 -5.34 -5.20 -7.79
C GLU A 189 -6.65 -5.91 -7.40
N ARG A 190 -7.61 -5.99 -8.33
CA ARG A 190 -8.99 -6.50 -8.11
C ARG A 190 -9.39 -7.66 -9.03
N ASP A 191 -8.43 -8.40 -9.53
CA ASP A 191 -8.65 -9.59 -10.38
C ASP A 191 -9.62 -10.61 -9.76
N TYR A 192 -9.57 -10.82 -8.44
CA TYR A 192 -10.47 -11.72 -7.71
C TYR A 192 -11.96 -11.39 -7.86
N ALA A 193 -12.31 -10.12 -8.13
CA ALA A 193 -13.71 -9.72 -8.33
C ALA A 193 -14.31 -10.29 -9.63
N TYR A 194 -13.46 -10.73 -10.56
CA TYR A 194 -13.85 -11.19 -11.89
C TYR A 194 -13.61 -12.69 -12.11
N ALA A 195 -13.23 -13.43 -11.07
CA ALA A 195 -12.93 -14.86 -11.18
C ALA A 195 -14.09 -15.67 -11.80
N GLY A 196 -15.34 -15.27 -11.55
CA GLY A 196 -16.52 -15.89 -12.15
C GLY A 196 -16.53 -15.82 -13.68
N SER A 197 -16.13 -14.70 -14.28
CA SER A 197 -16.12 -14.60 -15.74
C SER A 197 -14.95 -15.37 -16.34
N PHE A 198 -13.84 -15.48 -15.62
CA PHE A 198 -12.71 -16.30 -16.03
C PHE A 198 -13.11 -17.78 -16.04
N TYR A 199 -13.81 -18.26 -15.03
CA TYR A 199 -14.39 -19.61 -15.02
C TYR A 199 -15.38 -19.83 -16.17
N ALA A 200 -16.25 -18.86 -16.47
CA ALA A 200 -17.14 -18.95 -17.63
C ALA A 200 -16.34 -19.10 -18.95
N PHE A 201 -15.23 -18.39 -19.11
CA PHE A 201 -14.39 -18.51 -20.29
C PHE A 201 -13.69 -19.89 -20.39
N THR A 202 -13.33 -20.52 -19.26
CA THR A 202 -12.74 -21.88 -19.27
C THR A 202 -13.69 -22.96 -19.80
N ILE A 203 -15.01 -22.76 -19.67
CA ILE A 203 -16.00 -23.65 -20.31
C ILE A 203 -15.81 -23.63 -21.83
N TRP A 204 -15.63 -22.45 -22.42
CA TRP A 204 -15.35 -22.33 -23.85
C TRP A 204 -13.98 -22.90 -24.21
N ILE A 205 -12.97 -22.83 -23.35
CA ILE A 205 -11.69 -23.53 -23.61
C ILE A 205 -11.93 -25.04 -23.75
N GLY A 206 -12.72 -25.64 -22.85
CA GLY A 206 -13.10 -27.06 -22.95
C GLY A 206 -13.88 -27.38 -24.24
N LEU A 207 -14.85 -26.54 -24.61
CA LEU A 207 -15.59 -26.68 -25.88
C LEU A 207 -14.70 -26.45 -27.11
N GLY A 208 -13.60 -25.72 -26.98
CA GLY A 208 -12.57 -25.57 -28.01
C GLY A 208 -11.92 -26.90 -28.35
N VAL A 209 -11.61 -27.71 -27.33
CA VAL A 209 -11.10 -29.09 -27.51
C VAL A 209 -12.11 -29.94 -28.28
N ALA A 210 -13.39 -29.87 -27.90
CA ALA A 210 -14.47 -30.59 -28.58
C ALA A 210 -14.63 -30.14 -30.05
N SER A 211 -14.50 -28.84 -30.33
CA SER A 211 -14.53 -28.28 -31.68
C SER A 211 -13.39 -28.83 -32.55
N LEU A 212 -12.15 -28.82 -32.04
CA LEU A 212 -10.99 -29.36 -32.74
C LEU A 212 -11.13 -30.86 -33.02
N TYR A 213 -11.63 -31.63 -32.04
CA TYR A 213 -11.95 -33.04 -32.22
C TYR A 213 -12.95 -33.24 -33.38
N GLN A 214 -14.07 -32.51 -33.38
CA GLN A 214 -15.10 -32.66 -34.42
C GLN A 214 -14.61 -32.24 -35.82
N LEU A 215 -13.68 -31.28 -35.91
CA LEU A 215 -13.10 -30.87 -37.19
C LEU A 215 -12.14 -31.93 -37.75
N LEU A 216 -11.29 -32.51 -36.91
CA LEU A 216 -10.27 -33.49 -37.31
C LEU A 216 -10.83 -34.91 -37.46
N SER A 217 -11.87 -35.27 -36.73
CA SER A 217 -12.51 -36.60 -36.83
C SER A 217 -13.17 -36.82 -38.19
N LYS A 218 -13.36 -35.76 -38.99
CA LYS A 218 -13.79 -35.86 -40.40
C LYS A 218 -12.71 -36.40 -41.33
N LYS A 219 -11.44 -36.36 -40.92
CA LYS A 219 -10.27 -36.69 -41.75
C LYS A 219 -9.43 -37.85 -41.20
N MET A 220 -9.69 -38.29 -39.97
CA MET A 220 -8.86 -39.28 -39.25
C MET A 220 -9.74 -40.21 -38.38
N PRO A 221 -9.28 -41.43 -38.03
CA PRO A 221 -10.01 -42.33 -37.15
C PRO A 221 -10.29 -41.73 -35.76
N ALA A 222 -11.51 -41.90 -35.27
CA ALA A 222 -12.01 -41.24 -34.05
C ALA A 222 -11.10 -41.42 -32.82
N MET A 223 -10.64 -42.65 -32.56
CA MET A 223 -9.78 -42.94 -31.41
C MET A 223 -8.42 -42.23 -31.49
N LEU A 224 -7.82 -42.22 -32.68
CA LEU A 224 -6.55 -41.54 -32.94
C LEU A 224 -6.72 -40.01 -32.82
N THR A 225 -7.79 -39.46 -33.38
CA THR A 225 -8.12 -38.03 -33.24
C THR A 225 -8.33 -37.63 -31.79
N ALA A 226 -9.10 -38.43 -31.02
CA ALA A 226 -9.36 -38.17 -29.61
C ALA A 226 -8.05 -38.14 -28.79
N GLY A 227 -7.18 -39.15 -28.99
CA GLY A 227 -5.88 -39.22 -28.33
C GLY A 227 -4.97 -38.04 -28.70
N ALA A 228 -4.85 -37.73 -29.98
CA ALA A 228 -4.00 -36.64 -30.48
C ALA A 228 -4.45 -35.26 -29.99
N ILE A 229 -5.76 -34.95 -30.10
CA ILE A 229 -6.30 -33.65 -29.67
C ILE A 229 -6.18 -33.49 -28.16
N THR A 230 -6.48 -34.53 -27.39
CA THR A 230 -6.34 -34.48 -25.94
C THR A 230 -4.90 -34.19 -25.56
N ALA A 231 -3.93 -34.91 -26.14
CA ALA A 231 -2.51 -34.70 -25.87
C ALA A 231 -2.07 -33.28 -26.25
N ILE A 232 -2.37 -32.83 -27.48
CA ILE A 232 -1.99 -31.50 -27.97
C ILE A 232 -2.57 -30.40 -27.07
N CYS A 233 -3.88 -30.44 -26.77
CA CYS A 233 -4.52 -29.41 -25.95
C CYS A 233 -4.01 -29.43 -24.51
N LEU A 234 -3.76 -30.62 -23.93
CA LEU A 234 -3.21 -30.76 -22.57
C LEU A 234 -1.80 -30.15 -22.48
N PHE A 235 -0.94 -30.42 -23.46
CA PHE A 235 0.41 -29.88 -23.46
C PHE A 235 0.47 -28.39 -23.86
N ALA A 236 -0.37 -27.95 -24.79
CA ALA A 236 -0.37 -26.57 -25.27
C ALA A 236 -0.93 -25.59 -24.23
N VAL A 237 -1.92 -25.98 -23.43
CA VAL A 237 -2.60 -25.08 -22.49
C VAL A 237 -2.28 -25.44 -21.03
N PRO A 238 -2.85 -26.50 -20.40
CA PRO A 238 -2.55 -26.82 -19.00
C PRO A 238 -1.07 -27.01 -18.67
N ALA A 239 -0.29 -27.71 -19.49
CA ALA A 239 1.11 -27.97 -19.16
C ALA A 239 2.00 -26.71 -19.26
N VAL A 240 1.75 -25.85 -20.25
CA VAL A 240 2.42 -24.54 -20.35
C VAL A 240 2.06 -23.68 -19.15
N MET A 241 0.76 -23.58 -18.80
CA MET A 241 0.33 -22.81 -17.64
C MET A 241 0.93 -23.37 -16.35
N ALA A 242 0.94 -24.70 -16.15
CA ALA A 242 1.56 -25.31 -14.98
C ALA A 242 3.06 -24.98 -14.89
N LYS A 243 3.81 -25.10 -15.99
CA LYS A 243 5.24 -24.75 -16.02
C LYS A 243 5.49 -23.28 -15.70
N GLN A 244 4.69 -22.39 -16.25
CA GLN A 244 4.85 -20.94 -16.09
C GLN A 244 4.46 -20.47 -14.69
N ASN A 245 3.46 -21.10 -14.05
CA ASN A 245 2.88 -20.60 -12.80
C ASN A 245 3.32 -21.38 -11.55
N TRP A 246 4.10 -22.45 -11.67
CA TRP A 246 4.37 -23.29 -10.49
C TRP A 246 5.13 -22.52 -9.40
N ASN A 247 6.14 -21.74 -9.80
CA ASN A 247 7.02 -21.00 -8.90
C ASN A 247 6.37 -19.77 -8.27
N ASP A 248 5.38 -19.16 -8.92
CA ASP A 248 4.68 -17.96 -8.42
C ASP A 248 3.33 -18.27 -7.81
N HIS A 249 2.84 -19.52 -7.90
CA HIS A 249 1.67 -20.02 -7.14
C HIS A 249 2.07 -20.89 -5.96
N ASP A 250 3.28 -21.45 -5.94
CA ASP A 250 3.79 -22.10 -4.75
C ASP A 250 3.91 -21.07 -3.61
N ARG A 251 3.16 -21.30 -2.54
CA ARG A 251 3.18 -20.51 -1.30
C ARG A 251 3.76 -21.32 -0.14
N SER A 252 4.26 -22.53 -0.42
CA SER A 252 4.95 -23.35 0.56
C SER A 252 6.07 -22.54 1.19
N ASN A 253 6.18 -22.63 2.51
CA ASN A 253 7.19 -21.94 3.30
C ASN A 253 7.10 -20.39 3.31
N CYS A 254 6.04 -19.78 2.76
CA CYS A 254 5.81 -18.34 2.88
C CYS A 254 4.95 -18.06 4.13
N PHE A 255 5.60 -17.81 5.26
CA PHE A 255 4.94 -17.53 6.56
C PHE A 255 4.97 -16.04 6.95
N THR A 256 5.38 -15.18 6.02
CA THR A 256 5.57 -13.74 6.23
C THR A 256 4.38 -13.02 6.86
N ALA A 257 3.14 -13.33 6.47
CA ALA A 257 1.96 -12.69 7.04
C ALA A 257 1.84 -12.98 8.55
N ARG A 258 2.01 -14.24 8.95
CA ARG A 258 1.97 -14.69 10.35
C ARG A 258 3.16 -14.14 11.14
N ASP A 259 4.37 -14.37 10.65
CA ASP A 259 5.61 -14.03 11.36
C ASP A 259 5.80 -12.51 11.49
N PHE A 260 5.42 -11.72 10.47
CA PHE A 260 5.46 -10.26 10.59
C PHE A 260 4.38 -9.74 11.56
N ALA A 261 3.21 -10.41 11.63
CA ALA A 261 2.19 -10.10 12.62
C ALA A 261 2.69 -10.32 14.06
N GLU A 262 3.39 -11.43 14.30
CA GLU A 262 4.08 -11.66 15.57
C GLU A 262 5.10 -10.55 15.87
N ASN A 263 5.89 -10.12 14.88
CA ASN A 263 6.85 -9.03 15.06
C ASN A 263 6.19 -7.68 15.44
N TYR A 264 4.99 -7.38 14.96
CA TYR A 264 4.23 -6.21 15.42
C TYR A 264 3.93 -6.29 16.92
N LEU A 265 3.47 -7.44 17.39
CA LEU A 265 3.13 -7.67 18.79
C LEU A 265 4.39 -7.72 19.67
N GLU A 266 5.46 -8.37 19.22
CA GLU A 266 6.74 -8.46 19.93
C GLU A 266 7.49 -7.13 20.02
N SER A 267 7.16 -6.17 19.16
CA SER A 267 7.62 -4.78 19.28
C SER A 267 6.99 -4.05 20.48
N CYS A 268 5.85 -4.53 20.98
CA CYS A 268 5.07 -3.87 22.02
C CYS A 268 5.41 -4.38 23.41
N ASP A 269 5.47 -3.47 24.38
CA ASP A 269 5.53 -3.82 25.80
C ASP A 269 4.25 -4.52 26.30
N PRO A 270 4.29 -5.18 27.48
CA PRO A 270 3.12 -5.84 28.06
C PRO A 270 1.90 -4.91 28.24
N ASN A 271 0.71 -5.43 27.93
CA ASN A 271 -0.59 -4.75 28.03
C ASN A 271 -0.69 -3.46 27.19
N ALA A 272 0.11 -3.34 26.13
CA ALA A 272 0.12 -2.19 25.23
C ALA A 272 -1.21 -2.00 24.47
N ILE A 273 -1.41 -0.79 23.96
CA ILE A 273 -2.43 -0.45 22.96
C ILE A 273 -1.69 -0.24 21.63
N LEU A 274 -1.99 -1.04 20.61
CA LEU A 274 -1.40 -0.95 19.28
C LEU A 274 -2.44 -0.46 18.28
N PHE A 275 -2.28 0.76 17.79
CA PHE A 275 -3.08 1.30 16.70
C PHE A 275 -2.58 0.81 15.35
N THR A 276 -3.50 0.30 14.53
CA THR A 276 -3.29 -0.28 13.19
C THR A 276 -4.22 0.40 12.19
N ASN A 277 -3.93 0.39 10.89
CA ASN A 277 -4.69 1.23 9.94
C ASN A 277 -5.53 0.44 8.92
N GLY A 278 -5.18 -0.82 8.61
CA GLY A 278 -5.85 -1.53 7.51
C GLY A 278 -5.77 -3.05 7.54
N ASP A 279 -6.38 -3.69 6.57
CA ASP A 279 -6.55 -5.15 6.55
C ASP A 279 -5.19 -5.90 6.59
N ASN A 280 -4.17 -5.37 5.91
CA ASN A 280 -2.86 -6.01 5.75
C ASN A 280 -2.01 -6.04 7.04
N ASP A 281 -2.23 -5.14 7.99
CA ASP A 281 -1.61 -5.22 9.32
C ASP A 281 -2.56 -5.85 10.35
N THR A 282 -3.83 -5.45 10.34
CA THR A 282 -4.81 -5.82 11.37
C THR A 282 -5.20 -7.29 11.32
N PHE A 283 -5.56 -7.83 10.14
CA PHE A 283 -6.09 -9.20 10.07
C PHE A 283 -5.04 -10.26 10.41
N PRO A 284 -3.79 -10.18 9.93
CA PRO A 284 -2.75 -11.10 10.37
C PRO A 284 -2.47 -11.01 11.87
N VAL A 285 -2.47 -9.79 12.44
CA VAL A 285 -2.29 -9.58 13.89
C VAL A 285 -3.42 -10.20 14.69
N TRP A 286 -4.68 -10.00 14.29
CA TRP A 286 -5.81 -10.68 14.94
C TRP A 286 -5.71 -12.19 14.79
N TYR A 287 -5.36 -12.70 13.61
CA TYR A 287 -5.19 -14.14 13.41
C TYR A 287 -4.20 -14.75 14.42
N VAL A 288 -3.01 -14.17 14.58
CA VAL A 288 -2.01 -14.73 15.53
C VAL A 288 -2.44 -14.59 17.00
N GLN A 289 -3.25 -13.59 17.35
CA GLN A 289 -3.82 -13.48 18.70
C GLN A 289 -4.94 -14.52 18.93
N GLU A 290 -5.89 -14.59 18.00
CA GLU A 290 -7.13 -15.36 18.12
C GLU A 290 -6.92 -16.86 17.95
N VAL A 291 -6.04 -17.25 17.04
CA VAL A 291 -5.81 -18.66 16.67
C VAL A 291 -4.54 -19.20 17.32
N GLU A 292 -3.46 -18.42 17.34
CA GLU A 292 -2.15 -18.90 17.80
C GLU A 292 -1.81 -18.45 19.23
N GLY A 293 -2.63 -17.58 19.84
CA GLY A 293 -2.46 -17.16 21.24
C GLY A 293 -1.26 -16.25 21.50
N VAL A 294 -0.69 -15.63 20.47
CA VAL A 294 0.49 -14.77 20.58
C VAL A 294 0.11 -13.43 21.19
N ARG A 295 0.73 -13.04 22.32
CA ARG A 295 0.61 -11.70 22.92
C ARG A 295 -0.83 -11.20 23.05
N THR A 296 -1.71 -12.04 23.59
CA THR A 296 -3.13 -11.69 23.82
C THR A 296 -3.34 -10.60 24.87
N ASP A 297 -2.27 -10.15 25.53
CA ASP A 297 -2.22 -8.98 26.40
C ASP A 297 -2.30 -7.64 25.64
N VAL A 298 -1.82 -7.59 24.39
CA VAL A 298 -1.78 -6.36 23.58
C VAL A 298 -3.16 -6.08 22.99
N ARG A 299 -3.69 -4.87 23.19
CA ARG A 299 -4.94 -4.45 22.56
C ARG A 299 -4.67 -3.90 21.17
N VAL A 300 -5.14 -4.60 20.15
CA VAL A 300 -5.04 -4.17 18.75
C VAL A 300 -6.28 -3.36 18.37
N VAL A 301 -6.07 -2.13 17.92
CA VAL A 301 -7.13 -1.18 17.60
C VAL A 301 -6.99 -0.73 16.14
N ASN A 302 -7.93 -1.13 15.30
CA ASN A 302 -7.97 -0.70 13.91
C ASN A 302 -8.62 0.68 13.78
N LEU A 303 -7.87 1.64 13.23
CA LEU A 303 -8.29 3.04 13.13
C LEU A 303 -9.45 3.26 12.15
N SER A 304 -9.57 2.43 11.12
CA SER A 304 -10.68 2.50 10.17
C SER A 304 -12.00 2.10 10.85
N LEU A 305 -11.99 1.02 11.65
CA LEU A 305 -13.13 0.57 12.43
C LEU A 305 -13.43 1.47 13.64
N LEU A 306 -12.43 2.19 14.17
CA LEU A 306 -12.59 3.14 15.28
C LEU A 306 -13.46 4.36 14.92
N ASN A 307 -13.90 4.49 13.68
CA ASN A 307 -14.95 5.44 13.29
C ASN A 307 -16.38 4.95 13.57
N THR A 308 -16.54 3.68 13.92
CA THR A 308 -17.83 3.05 14.17
C THR A 308 -18.13 2.96 15.67
N ASP A 309 -19.39 3.22 16.04
CA ASP A 309 -19.86 3.20 17.41
C ASP A 309 -19.76 1.82 18.07
N TRP A 310 -20.12 0.76 17.33
CA TRP A 310 -20.05 -0.62 17.81
C TRP A 310 -18.62 -1.05 18.15
N TYR A 311 -17.62 -0.63 17.38
CA TYR A 311 -16.23 -1.01 17.61
C TYR A 311 -15.62 -0.27 18.81
N ILE A 312 -15.97 1.01 18.98
CA ILE A 312 -15.62 1.77 20.19
C ILE A 312 -16.23 1.11 21.44
N GLU A 313 -17.51 0.73 21.39
CA GLU A 313 -18.16 0.05 22.52
C GLU A 313 -17.59 -1.35 22.78
N GLN A 314 -17.21 -2.09 21.74
CA GLN A 314 -16.53 -3.37 21.89
C GLN A 314 -15.16 -3.19 22.56
N SER A 315 -14.44 -2.12 22.24
CA SER A 315 -13.10 -1.82 22.77
C SER A 315 -13.08 -1.46 24.26
N LYS A 316 -14.24 -1.07 24.81
CA LYS A 316 -14.47 -0.84 26.26
C LYS A 316 -14.64 -2.12 27.05
N ARG A 317 -14.61 -3.29 26.41
CA ARG A 317 -14.70 -4.60 27.07
C ARG A 317 -13.31 -5.24 27.16
N LYS A 318 -13.10 -6.02 28.23
CA LYS A 318 -11.91 -6.87 28.35
C LYS A 318 -11.91 -7.88 27.20
N ALA A 319 -10.75 -8.10 26.58
CA ALA A 319 -10.56 -9.08 25.53
C ALA A 319 -9.28 -9.86 25.86
N TYR A 320 -9.42 -11.17 26.03
CA TYR A 320 -8.33 -12.04 26.49
C TYR A 320 -7.68 -11.50 27.79
N GLU A 321 -6.35 -11.42 27.80
CA GLU A 321 -5.56 -10.86 28.89
C GLU A 321 -5.51 -9.32 28.85
N SER A 322 -5.95 -8.70 27.75
CA SER A 322 -5.91 -7.24 27.58
C SER A 322 -7.04 -6.53 28.30
N GLU A 323 -6.66 -5.61 29.19
CA GLU A 323 -7.61 -4.77 29.92
C GLU A 323 -8.47 -3.90 28.98
N PRO A 324 -9.68 -3.48 29.40
CA PRO A 324 -10.49 -2.52 28.67
C PRO A 324 -9.72 -1.26 28.26
N LEU A 325 -10.07 -0.69 27.10
CA LEU A 325 -9.54 0.63 26.75
C LEU A 325 -10.16 1.72 27.65
N PRO A 326 -9.39 2.73 28.08
CA PRO A 326 -9.87 3.80 28.94
C PRO A 326 -10.65 4.85 28.13
N ILE A 327 -11.74 4.43 27.49
CA ILE A 327 -12.61 5.30 26.68
C ILE A 327 -13.74 5.83 27.55
N SER A 328 -13.83 7.14 27.66
CA SER A 328 -14.81 7.85 28.48
C SER A 328 -16.08 8.26 27.71
N PHE A 329 -16.08 8.15 26.38
CA PHE A 329 -17.28 8.34 25.57
C PHE A 329 -18.40 7.36 25.97
N THR A 330 -19.61 7.88 26.13
CA THR A 330 -20.84 7.09 26.27
C THR A 330 -21.35 6.68 24.89
N TYR A 331 -22.13 5.60 24.82
CA TYR A 331 -22.71 5.14 23.55
C TYR A 331 -23.54 6.25 22.89
N GLU A 332 -24.35 6.96 23.68
CA GLU A 332 -25.21 8.06 23.21
C GLU A 332 -24.40 9.18 22.54
N GLN A 333 -23.18 9.43 23.00
CA GLN A 333 -22.28 10.44 22.43
C GLN A 333 -21.65 10.01 21.09
N ILE A 334 -21.64 8.73 20.75
CA ILE A 334 -20.95 8.23 19.55
C ILE A 334 -21.84 7.46 18.59
N ALA A 335 -23.09 7.16 18.96
CA ALA A 335 -24.03 6.40 18.14
C ALA A 335 -24.32 7.10 16.79
N GLY A 336 -24.40 6.31 15.72
CA GLY A 336 -24.68 6.82 14.36
C GLY A 336 -23.61 7.78 13.84
N GLU A 337 -24.04 8.85 13.16
CA GLU A 337 -23.17 9.87 12.57
C GLU A 337 -22.66 10.92 13.56
N ARG A 338 -23.08 10.85 14.84
CA ARG A 338 -22.60 11.76 15.88
C ARG A 338 -21.08 11.74 15.98
N ARG A 339 -20.48 12.92 15.84
CA ARG A 339 -19.02 13.14 15.93
C ARG A 339 -18.20 12.27 14.96
N ILE A 340 -18.79 11.77 13.86
CA ILE A 340 -18.01 11.17 12.75
C ILE A 340 -17.04 12.19 12.19
N TYR A 341 -17.51 13.42 12.00
CA TYR A 341 -16.73 14.56 11.54
C TYR A 341 -16.91 15.71 12.54
N VAL A 342 -15.81 16.23 13.09
CA VAL A 342 -15.82 17.33 14.06
C VAL A 342 -14.90 18.44 13.54
N PRO A 343 -15.43 19.57 13.03
CA PRO A 343 -14.62 20.67 12.53
C PRO A 343 -13.76 21.29 13.62
N VAL A 344 -12.62 21.85 13.23
CA VAL A 344 -11.77 22.67 14.08
C VAL A 344 -12.11 24.13 13.82
N VAL A 345 -12.59 24.82 14.86
CA VAL A 345 -12.89 26.25 14.82
C VAL A 345 -12.01 26.92 15.87
N GLU A 346 -10.96 27.61 15.41
CA GLU A 346 -9.94 28.19 16.30
C GLU A 346 -10.48 29.41 17.06
N GLN A 347 -11.09 29.15 18.21
CA GLN A 347 -11.52 30.18 19.17
C GLN A 347 -10.47 30.43 20.26
N ILE A 348 -9.64 29.41 20.54
CA ILE A 348 -8.59 29.47 21.56
C ILE A 348 -7.22 29.43 20.87
N LYS A 349 -6.42 30.49 21.08
CA LYS A 349 -5.07 30.62 20.50
C LYS A 349 -3.95 29.95 21.31
N ASN A 350 -4.25 29.52 22.53
CA ASN A 350 -3.28 28.88 23.43
C ASN A 350 -3.41 27.36 23.39
N ARG A 351 -2.35 26.66 23.84
CA ARG A 351 -2.36 25.20 24.03
C ARG A 351 -3.40 24.77 25.06
N VAL A 352 -4.15 23.72 24.75
CA VAL A 352 -5.17 23.15 25.65
C VAL A 352 -4.87 21.68 25.92
N ASP A 353 -5.02 21.28 27.19
CA ASP A 353 -4.89 19.88 27.60
C ASP A 353 -5.94 19.01 26.90
N VAL A 354 -5.51 17.89 26.33
CA VAL A 354 -6.35 17.00 25.53
C VAL A 354 -7.59 16.52 26.29
N GLY A 355 -7.49 16.31 27.61
CA GLY A 355 -8.65 15.93 28.42
C GLY A 355 -9.75 17.00 28.40
N LYS A 356 -9.38 18.28 28.47
CA LYS A 356 -10.33 19.40 28.37
C LYS A 356 -10.95 19.50 26.98
N ILE A 357 -10.18 19.23 25.94
CA ILE A 357 -10.67 19.21 24.55
C ILE A 357 -11.73 18.12 24.40
N VAL A 358 -11.42 16.90 24.87
CA VAL A 358 -12.35 15.77 24.80
C VAL A 358 -13.61 16.06 25.62
N GLU A 359 -13.48 16.59 26.84
CA GLU A 359 -14.61 16.99 27.67
C GLU A 359 -15.50 18.02 26.99
N PHE A 360 -14.90 19.03 26.35
CA PHE A 360 -15.62 20.03 25.57
C PHE A 360 -16.39 19.41 24.40
N VAL A 361 -15.72 18.58 23.58
CA VAL A 361 -16.35 17.93 22.41
C VAL A 361 -17.45 16.94 22.83
N LYS A 362 -17.33 16.33 24.02
CA LYS A 362 -18.36 15.45 24.61
C LYS A 362 -19.60 16.19 25.08
N SER A 363 -19.51 17.50 25.30
CA SER A 363 -20.61 18.30 25.80
C SER A 363 -21.70 18.47 24.75
N ASP A 364 -22.96 18.36 25.18
CA ASP A 364 -24.12 18.65 24.34
C ASP A 364 -24.64 20.09 24.50
N LEU A 365 -23.95 20.91 25.32
CA LEU A 365 -24.24 22.33 25.50
C LEU A 365 -24.09 23.10 24.18
N GLN A 366 -24.87 24.17 24.04
CA GLN A 366 -24.89 25.00 22.82
C GLN A 366 -23.52 25.62 22.50
N GLU A 367 -22.76 25.98 23.54
CA GLU A 367 -21.41 26.57 23.44
C GLU A 367 -20.38 25.61 22.84
N ALA A 368 -20.63 24.30 22.95
CA ALA A 368 -19.78 23.25 22.40
C ALA A 368 -20.15 22.88 20.95
N LYS A 369 -21.06 23.62 20.32
CA LYS A 369 -21.58 23.37 18.98
C LYS A 369 -21.49 24.60 18.09
N VAL A 370 -21.35 24.37 16.78
CA VAL A 370 -21.35 25.40 15.73
C VAL A 370 -22.37 25.04 14.65
N PRO A 371 -23.02 26.05 14.02
CA PRO A 371 -23.95 25.81 12.94
C PRO A 371 -23.21 25.34 11.69
N VAL A 372 -23.68 24.25 11.09
CA VAL A 372 -23.23 23.79 9.75
C VAL A 372 -24.32 23.96 8.69
N SER A 373 -25.56 24.17 9.13
CA SER A 373 -26.67 24.58 8.28
C SER A 373 -27.63 25.46 9.09
N GLN A 374 -28.75 25.89 8.49
CA GLN A 374 -29.78 26.66 9.21
C GLN A 374 -30.44 25.86 10.34
N THR A 375 -30.39 24.52 10.29
CA THR A 375 -31.10 23.64 11.22
C THR A 375 -30.18 22.70 12.00
N GLU A 376 -28.90 22.63 11.65
CA GLU A 376 -27.97 21.64 12.18
C GLU A 376 -26.78 22.30 12.89
N MET A 377 -26.57 21.86 14.14
CA MET A 377 -25.49 22.27 15.02
C MET A 377 -24.66 21.03 15.35
N ILE A 378 -23.35 21.07 15.08
CA ILE A 378 -22.45 19.96 15.38
C ILE A 378 -21.36 20.38 16.35
N ASN A 379 -20.79 19.43 17.08
CA ASN A 379 -19.65 19.70 17.96
C ASN A 379 -18.42 20.15 17.16
N TYR A 380 -17.52 20.91 17.80
CA TYR A 380 -16.27 21.36 17.19
C TYR A 380 -15.10 21.28 18.17
N VAL A 381 -13.88 21.31 17.65
CA VAL A 381 -12.64 21.45 18.42
C VAL A 381 -12.23 22.93 18.45
N PRO A 382 -12.01 23.54 19.63
CA PRO A 382 -11.84 25.00 19.75
C PRO A 382 -10.41 25.51 19.45
N THR A 383 -9.45 24.62 19.18
CA THR A 383 -8.05 24.96 18.93
C THR A 383 -7.35 23.89 18.09
N LYS A 384 -6.23 24.24 17.46
CA LYS A 384 -5.30 23.28 16.84
C LYS A 384 -4.12 22.90 17.74
N GLN A 385 -4.00 23.53 18.91
CA GLN A 385 -2.81 23.45 19.75
C GLN A 385 -3.08 22.57 20.97
N PHE A 386 -2.54 21.36 20.97
CA PHE A 386 -2.82 20.35 21.99
C PHE A 386 -1.66 20.20 22.96
N SER A 387 -1.98 19.75 24.18
CA SER A 387 -1.00 19.35 25.18
C SER A 387 -1.44 18.12 25.97
N LEU A 388 -0.48 17.34 26.45
CA LEU A 388 -0.69 16.17 27.30
C LEU A 388 0.35 16.18 28.41
N LYS A 389 -0.10 16.25 29.68
CA LYS A 389 0.80 16.21 30.83
C LYS A 389 1.54 14.87 30.95
N VAL A 390 2.81 14.95 31.35
CA VAL A 390 3.66 13.79 31.59
C VAL A 390 3.76 13.56 33.09
N ASP A 391 3.37 12.36 33.53
CA ASP A 391 3.66 11.91 34.89
C ASP A 391 5.07 11.33 34.91
N SER A 392 6.03 12.19 35.28
CA SER A 392 7.46 11.86 35.31
C SER A 392 7.75 10.61 36.17
N LEU A 393 7.08 10.46 37.32
CA LEU A 393 7.28 9.31 38.20
C LEU A 393 6.72 8.04 37.57
N LYS A 394 5.52 8.10 36.98
CA LYS A 394 4.89 6.95 36.32
C LYS A 394 5.72 6.47 35.13
N VAL A 395 6.16 7.38 34.27
CA VAL A 395 6.94 7.09 33.04
C VAL A 395 8.29 6.45 33.37
N LEU A 396 8.95 6.89 34.44
CA LEU A 396 10.22 6.29 34.88
C LEU A 396 9.97 4.92 35.54
N ASN A 397 8.96 4.80 36.40
CA ASN A 397 8.64 3.55 37.10
C ASN A 397 8.18 2.44 36.16
N ASN A 398 7.39 2.76 35.13
CA ASN A 398 6.93 1.78 34.13
C ASN A 398 7.93 1.56 32.98
N LYS A 399 9.14 2.14 33.07
CA LYS A 399 10.21 2.02 32.07
C LYS A 399 9.80 2.47 30.67
N THR A 400 8.95 3.50 30.57
CA THR A 400 8.65 4.14 29.28
C THR A 400 9.91 4.71 28.64
N ILE A 401 10.76 5.30 29.47
CA ILE A 401 12.12 5.69 29.12
C ILE A 401 13.08 5.18 30.20
N LYS A 402 14.37 5.09 29.87
CA LYS A 402 15.42 4.73 30.85
C LYS A 402 15.71 5.91 31.78
N ILE A 403 16.18 5.62 33.00
CA ILE A 403 16.62 6.66 33.94
C ILE A 403 17.73 7.54 33.33
N SER A 404 18.65 6.94 32.56
CA SER A 404 19.69 7.66 31.82
C SER A 404 19.17 8.63 30.75
N GLN A 405 17.89 8.51 30.37
CA GLN A 405 17.22 9.37 29.39
C GLN A 405 16.33 10.42 30.05
N ALA A 406 16.26 10.47 31.39
CA ALA A 406 15.38 11.38 32.12
C ALA A 406 15.64 12.86 31.80
N ASN A 407 16.88 13.22 31.48
CA ASN A 407 17.25 14.58 31.06
C ASN A 407 16.63 15.02 29.72
N ARG A 408 16.15 14.08 28.90
CA ARG A 408 15.49 14.35 27.61
C ARG A 408 13.96 14.38 27.74
N MET A 409 13.42 14.07 28.92
CA MET A 409 11.98 13.99 29.16
C MET A 409 11.37 15.38 29.25
N VAL A 410 10.31 15.62 28.47
CA VAL A 410 9.48 16.81 28.61
C VAL A 410 8.45 16.62 29.73
N GLN A 411 8.09 17.70 30.42
CA GLN A 411 7.03 17.68 31.43
C GLN A 411 5.62 17.67 30.80
N VAL A 412 5.52 18.14 29.56
CA VAL A 412 4.29 18.22 28.78
C VAL A 412 4.61 17.89 27.34
N ILE A 413 3.88 16.95 26.75
CA ILE A 413 3.90 16.70 25.31
C ILE A 413 3.04 17.76 24.65
N GLU A 414 3.61 18.46 23.67
CA GLU A 414 2.95 19.55 22.96
C GLU A 414 3.07 19.36 21.46
N TRP A 415 1.94 19.49 20.76
CA TRP A 415 1.87 19.36 19.31
C TRP A 415 0.74 20.21 18.73
N ASN A 416 0.79 20.42 17.41
CA ASN A 416 -0.25 21.14 16.69
C ASN A 416 -0.80 20.21 15.61
N ILE A 417 -2.12 20.13 15.47
CA ILE A 417 -2.73 19.46 14.32
C ILE A 417 -2.74 20.39 13.10
N THR A 418 -2.59 19.82 11.90
CA THR A 418 -2.65 20.57 10.63
C THR A 418 -4.05 20.53 10.01
N LYS A 419 -4.86 19.54 10.38
CA LYS A 419 -6.21 19.34 9.84
C LYS A 419 -7.19 20.39 10.37
N ASN A 420 -8.21 20.69 9.57
CA ASN A 420 -9.32 21.57 9.93
C ASN A 420 -10.52 20.81 10.51
N PHE A 421 -10.38 19.52 10.76
CA PHE A 421 -11.38 18.66 11.38
C PHE A 421 -10.70 17.43 11.96
N LEU A 422 -11.39 16.76 12.89
CA LEU A 422 -11.03 15.44 13.40
C LEU A 422 -12.15 14.45 13.14
N TYR A 423 -11.78 13.20 12.86
CA TYR A 423 -12.71 12.09 12.80
C TYR A 423 -12.98 11.50 14.19
N LYS A 424 -14.06 10.72 14.31
CA LYS A 424 -14.39 9.98 15.54
C LYS A 424 -13.24 9.12 16.04
N SER A 425 -12.50 8.48 15.14
CA SER A 425 -11.32 7.68 15.49
C SER A 425 -10.25 8.51 16.19
N GLU A 426 -9.92 9.69 15.66
CA GLU A 426 -8.93 10.61 16.22
C GLU A 426 -9.37 11.15 17.58
N LEU A 427 -10.65 11.53 17.73
CA LEU A 427 -11.22 11.93 19.02
C LEU A 427 -11.14 10.80 20.05
N THR A 428 -11.37 9.56 19.63
CA THR A 428 -11.26 8.38 20.51
C THR A 428 -9.81 8.15 20.94
N ILE A 429 -8.82 8.34 20.05
CA ILE A 429 -7.39 8.29 20.43
C ILE A 429 -7.09 9.37 21.48
N LEU A 430 -7.53 10.62 21.26
CA LEU A 430 -7.34 11.70 22.21
C LEU A 430 -7.96 11.38 23.59
N ASP A 431 -9.15 10.80 23.60
CA ASP A 431 -9.82 10.34 24.82
C ASP A 431 -9.03 9.24 25.52
N ILE A 432 -8.56 8.23 24.78
CA ILE A 432 -7.68 7.17 25.31
C ILE A 432 -6.41 7.78 25.91
N LEU A 433 -5.72 8.67 25.20
CA LEU A 433 -4.50 9.32 25.69
C LEU A 433 -4.76 10.11 26.99
N SER A 434 -5.88 10.84 27.05
CA SER A 434 -6.25 11.64 28.20
C SER A 434 -6.54 10.81 29.45
N ASN A 435 -7.19 9.64 29.30
CA ASN A 435 -7.61 8.78 30.41
C ASN A 435 -6.59 7.68 30.75
N ASN A 436 -5.71 7.32 29.81
CA ASN A 436 -4.68 6.31 30.03
C ASN A 436 -3.70 6.74 31.12
N LYS A 437 -3.41 8.04 31.27
CA LYS A 437 -2.48 8.60 32.29
C LYS A 437 -1.15 7.83 32.38
N TRP A 438 -0.59 7.44 31.23
CA TRP A 438 0.64 6.63 31.14
C TRP A 438 0.57 5.26 31.83
N ASN A 439 -0.62 4.71 32.09
CA ASN A 439 -0.77 3.37 32.68
C ASN A 439 -0.44 2.25 31.69
N ARG A 440 -0.87 2.41 30.43
CA ARG A 440 -0.59 1.45 29.35
C ARG A 440 0.36 2.05 28.31
N PRO A 441 1.32 1.27 27.77
CA PRO A 441 2.10 1.68 26.62
C PRO A 441 1.21 1.94 25.40
N VAL A 442 1.47 3.02 24.65
CA VAL A 442 0.71 3.35 23.44
C VAL A 442 1.64 3.26 22.23
N TYR A 443 1.21 2.50 21.24
CA TYR A 443 1.96 2.19 20.04
C TYR A 443 1.14 2.46 18.78
N PHE A 444 1.83 2.78 17.69
CA PHE A 444 1.29 2.83 16.34
C PHE A 444 2.11 1.87 15.47
N ALA A 445 1.45 1.02 14.69
CA ALA A 445 2.12 0.18 13.70
C ALA A 445 2.87 1.05 12.69
N ILE A 446 4.05 0.61 12.23
CA ILE A 446 4.89 1.35 11.28
C ILE A 446 4.20 1.62 9.93
N THR A 447 3.16 0.83 9.62
CA THR A 447 2.31 0.92 8.42
C THR A 447 1.18 1.95 8.53
N VAL A 448 0.97 2.53 9.71
CA VAL A 448 -0.01 3.62 9.90
C VAL A 448 0.48 4.87 9.14
N GLY A 449 -0.42 5.51 8.41
CA GLY A 449 -0.08 6.73 7.67
C GLY A 449 0.16 7.92 8.61
N GLY A 450 1.07 8.82 8.23
CA GLY A 450 1.44 10.01 9.01
C GLY A 450 0.24 10.86 9.44
N ASP A 451 -0.77 10.97 8.59
CA ASP A 451 -2.02 11.70 8.87
C ASP A 451 -2.77 11.17 10.09
N SER A 452 -2.59 9.90 10.45
CA SER A 452 -3.25 9.28 11.61
C SER A 452 -2.48 9.47 12.92
N TYR A 453 -1.22 9.95 12.87
CA TYR A 453 -0.42 10.23 14.07
C TYR A 453 -0.83 11.53 14.76
N MET A 454 -1.62 12.38 14.10
CA MET A 454 -1.99 13.71 14.60
C MET A 454 -0.78 14.58 15.00
N ASN A 455 0.36 14.42 14.31
CA ASN A 455 1.66 15.06 14.60
C ASN A 455 2.29 14.68 15.97
N LEU A 456 1.93 13.51 16.51
CA LEU A 456 2.60 12.94 17.69
C LEU A 456 3.92 12.24 17.34
N ASP A 457 4.28 12.13 16.07
CA ASP A 457 5.45 11.40 15.58
C ASP A 457 6.80 12.00 16.00
N ASP A 458 6.81 13.29 16.39
CA ASP A 458 7.91 13.94 17.11
C ASP A 458 8.24 13.29 18.47
N TYR A 459 7.31 12.52 19.03
CA TYR A 459 7.43 11.89 20.34
C TYR A 459 7.54 10.36 20.25
N PHE A 460 7.67 9.83 19.04
CA PHE A 460 7.76 8.39 18.80
C PHE A 460 9.17 7.86 19.03
N ARG A 461 9.24 6.63 19.51
CA ARG A 461 10.44 5.79 19.52
C ARG A 461 10.20 4.58 18.63
N LEU A 462 11.16 4.26 17.76
CA LEU A 462 11.11 3.06 16.92
C LEU A 462 11.49 1.82 17.75
N ASP A 463 10.51 0.96 18.04
CA ASP A 463 10.71 -0.31 18.76
C ASP A 463 10.69 -1.53 17.81
N GLY A 464 10.65 -1.32 16.49
CA GLY A 464 10.66 -2.38 15.49
C GLY A 464 9.55 -2.18 14.47
N MET A 465 8.54 -3.05 14.47
CA MET A 465 7.37 -2.90 13.60
C MET A 465 6.31 -1.96 14.19
N ALA A 466 6.58 -1.35 15.35
CA ALA A 466 5.74 -0.35 15.98
C ALA A 466 6.54 0.84 16.52
N TYR A 467 5.89 2.00 16.54
CA TYR A 467 6.35 3.23 17.15
C TYR A 467 5.72 3.40 18.52
N ARG A 468 6.53 3.52 19.58
CA ARG A 468 6.07 3.81 20.94
C ARG A 468 5.93 5.30 21.16
N LEU A 469 4.81 5.76 21.71
CA LEU A 469 4.69 7.13 22.22
C LEU A 469 5.50 7.29 23.51
N THR A 470 6.39 8.28 23.54
CA THR A 470 7.28 8.56 24.69
C THR A 470 7.30 10.06 25.00
N PRO A 471 7.64 10.51 26.23
CA PRO A 471 7.77 11.92 26.54
C PRO A 471 9.13 12.49 26.15
N ILE A 472 9.76 11.98 25.09
CA ILE A 472 11.01 12.50 24.56
C ILE A 472 10.71 13.07 23.18
N LYS A 473 10.91 14.39 23.04
CA LYS A 473 10.79 15.05 21.76
C LYS A 473 12.05 14.79 20.93
N SER A 474 11.86 14.30 19.72
CA SER A 474 12.88 14.08 18.72
C SER A 474 12.44 14.75 17.43
N ALA A 475 13.12 15.84 17.06
CA ALA A 475 12.91 16.44 15.75
C ALA A 475 13.56 15.54 14.68
N ASN A 476 12.74 15.01 13.78
CA ASN A 476 13.15 14.10 12.71
C ASN A 476 13.87 14.86 11.58
N LYS A 477 15.11 15.31 11.84
CA LYS A 477 15.91 16.12 10.90
C LYS A 477 16.25 15.40 9.60
N ASP A 478 16.24 14.08 9.60
CA ASP A 478 16.50 13.20 8.47
C ASP A 478 15.22 12.69 7.79
N GLY A 479 14.05 13.18 8.22
CA GLY A 479 12.74 12.75 7.73
C GLY A 479 12.30 11.37 8.20
N GLN A 480 13.06 10.70 9.09
CA GLN A 480 12.70 9.39 9.62
C GLN A 480 11.81 9.53 10.86
N THR A 481 10.73 8.76 10.94
CA THR A 481 9.83 8.82 12.11
C THR A 481 10.46 8.20 13.36
N GLY A 482 10.49 8.99 14.43
CA GLY A 482 10.80 8.57 15.80
C GLY A 482 12.30 8.40 16.10
N TRP A 483 12.67 8.52 17.37
CA TRP A 483 14.04 8.30 17.83
C TRP A 483 14.33 6.81 18.10
N ILE A 484 15.60 6.47 18.31
CA ILE A 484 16.05 5.08 18.49
C ILE A 484 16.61 4.88 19.89
N ASP A 485 16.10 3.89 20.60
CA ASP A 485 16.79 3.25 21.72
C ASP A 485 17.48 1.99 21.20
N THR A 486 18.81 2.02 21.15
CA THR A 486 19.61 0.96 20.52
C THR A 486 19.44 -0.39 21.20
N ASP A 487 19.31 -0.45 22.54
CA ASP A 487 19.21 -1.73 23.24
C ASP A 487 17.87 -2.42 22.96
N ILE A 488 16.76 -1.66 22.93
CA ILE A 488 15.42 -2.19 22.66
C ILE A 488 15.32 -2.66 21.21
N LEU A 489 15.68 -1.78 20.26
CA LEU A 489 15.58 -2.11 18.85
C LEU A 489 16.54 -3.24 18.45
N TYR A 490 17.75 -3.28 19.04
CA TYR A 490 18.68 -4.40 18.86
C TYR A 490 18.08 -5.71 19.35
N ASN A 491 17.53 -5.75 20.56
CA ASN A 491 16.94 -6.97 21.09
C ASN A 491 15.79 -7.48 20.21
N ASN A 492 14.94 -6.57 19.73
CA ASN A 492 13.80 -6.95 18.90
C ASN A 492 14.26 -7.50 17.54
N LEU A 493 15.12 -6.79 16.81
CA LEU A 493 15.59 -7.23 15.48
C LEU A 493 16.50 -8.45 15.52
N MET A 494 17.34 -8.59 16.56
CA MET A 494 18.37 -9.62 16.60
C MET A 494 17.92 -10.89 17.30
N ASN A 495 17.06 -10.78 18.33
CA ASN A 495 16.74 -11.90 19.22
C ASN A 495 15.28 -12.33 19.16
N LYS A 496 14.33 -11.39 18.94
CA LYS A 496 12.89 -11.72 18.97
C LYS A 496 12.31 -11.98 17.58
N PHE A 497 12.70 -11.19 16.59
CA PHE A 497 11.98 -11.19 15.32
C PHE A 497 12.16 -12.47 14.50
N VAL A 498 11.04 -12.92 13.96
CA VAL A 498 10.90 -14.05 13.02
C VAL A 498 10.73 -13.53 11.59
N TRP A 499 11.14 -14.33 10.58
CA TRP A 499 11.35 -13.81 9.22
C TRP A 499 10.47 -14.45 8.14
N GLY A 500 9.58 -15.38 8.48
CA GLY A 500 8.55 -15.85 7.56
C GLY A 500 9.07 -16.59 6.33
N GLY A 501 10.32 -17.06 6.35
CA GLY A 501 10.98 -17.77 5.26
C GLY A 501 11.59 -16.88 4.17
N ILE A 502 11.63 -15.54 4.34
CA ILE A 502 12.19 -14.61 3.33
C ILE A 502 13.69 -14.82 3.05
N GLU A 503 14.40 -15.49 3.95
CA GLU A 503 15.80 -15.86 3.79
C GLU A 503 16.00 -17.03 2.81
N ARG A 504 14.93 -17.74 2.45
CA ARG A 504 14.99 -18.89 1.56
C ARG A 504 14.95 -18.47 0.10
N LYS A 505 15.64 -19.21 -0.77
CA LYS A 505 15.69 -18.91 -2.22
C LYS A 505 14.46 -19.42 -2.99
N ASP A 506 13.82 -20.47 -2.48
CA ASP A 506 12.67 -21.13 -3.09
C ASP A 506 11.35 -20.40 -2.81
N VAL A 507 11.27 -19.56 -1.77
CA VAL A 507 10.05 -18.83 -1.44
C VAL A 507 9.70 -17.79 -2.51
N TYR A 508 8.40 -17.65 -2.80
CA TYR A 508 7.87 -16.55 -3.58
C TYR A 508 7.36 -15.44 -2.65
N LEU A 509 7.81 -14.22 -2.90
CA LEU A 509 7.36 -13.01 -2.22
C LEU A 509 6.64 -12.14 -3.24
N ASN A 510 5.36 -11.88 -3.00
CA ASN A 510 4.60 -10.96 -3.84
C ASN A 510 4.96 -9.50 -3.53
N GLU A 511 4.41 -8.58 -4.32
CA GLU A 511 4.57 -7.14 -4.11
C GLU A 511 4.33 -6.69 -2.65
N ASN A 512 3.27 -7.18 -2.00
CA ASN A 512 2.97 -6.78 -0.62
C ASN A 512 4.03 -7.29 0.36
N ASN A 513 4.50 -8.53 0.20
CA ASN A 513 5.60 -9.06 0.99
C ASN A 513 6.86 -8.19 0.81
N MET A 514 7.20 -7.89 -0.45
CA MET A 514 8.36 -7.06 -0.79
C MET A 514 8.27 -5.67 -0.18
N ARG A 515 7.11 -5.01 -0.23
CA ARG A 515 6.89 -3.70 0.41
C ARG A 515 7.13 -3.76 1.92
N MET A 516 6.74 -4.83 2.59
CA MET A 516 6.97 -4.99 4.03
C MET A 516 8.44 -5.15 4.39
N THR A 517 9.24 -5.82 3.54
CA THR A 517 10.70 -5.95 3.77
C THR A 517 11.45 -4.61 3.80
N MET A 518 10.90 -3.57 3.16
CA MET A 518 11.48 -2.23 3.16
C MET A 518 11.55 -1.63 4.57
N ASN A 519 10.51 -1.85 5.38
CA ASN A 519 10.46 -1.38 6.77
C ASN A 519 11.56 -2.06 7.61
N PHE A 520 11.74 -3.37 7.48
CA PHE A 520 12.79 -4.09 8.19
C PHE A 520 14.19 -3.62 7.78
N ARG A 521 14.46 -3.50 6.47
CA ARG A 521 15.76 -3.04 5.97
C ARG A 521 16.08 -1.63 6.44
N ASN A 522 15.09 -0.73 6.43
CA ASN A 522 15.23 0.61 7.00
C ASN A 522 15.54 0.56 8.51
N ASN A 523 14.83 -0.26 9.27
CA ASN A 523 15.06 -0.41 10.72
C ASN A 523 16.47 -0.93 11.03
N PHE A 524 16.99 -1.89 10.27
CA PHE A 524 18.38 -2.35 10.39
C PHE A 524 19.39 -1.23 10.11
N ALA A 525 19.21 -0.47 9.03
CA ALA A 525 20.10 0.64 8.67
C ALA A 525 20.09 1.73 9.77
N ARG A 526 18.91 2.07 10.27
CA ARG A 526 18.69 3.04 11.34
C ARG A 526 19.36 2.58 12.64
N LEU A 527 19.18 1.32 13.04
CA LEU A 527 19.83 0.76 14.22
C LEU A 527 21.36 0.78 14.09
N ALA A 528 21.89 0.33 12.94
CA ALA A 528 23.33 0.33 12.70
C ALA A 528 23.91 1.75 12.78
N SER A 529 23.24 2.73 12.15
CA SER A 529 23.63 4.14 12.22
C SER A 529 23.67 4.67 13.66
N ALA A 530 22.66 4.34 14.47
CA ALA A 530 22.60 4.74 15.88
C ALA A 530 23.72 4.09 16.71
N LEU A 531 23.99 2.79 16.51
CA LEU A 531 25.08 2.08 17.18
C LEU A 531 26.45 2.66 16.82
N ILE A 532 26.66 3.06 15.57
CA ILE A 532 27.90 3.74 15.13
C ILE A 532 28.05 5.07 15.86
N ASN A 533 26.97 5.86 15.98
CA ASN A 533 26.99 7.14 16.69
C ASN A 533 27.28 6.98 18.20
N GLU A 534 26.91 5.83 18.78
CA GLU A 534 27.25 5.45 20.15
C GLU A 534 28.67 4.86 20.30
N GLY A 535 29.44 4.74 19.21
CA GLY A 535 30.77 4.12 19.21
C GLY A 535 30.74 2.58 19.26
N LYS A 536 29.55 1.94 19.20
CA LYS A 536 29.35 0.48 19.25
C LYS A 536 29.53 -0.17 17.86
N ARG A 537 30.69 0.03 17.24
CA ARG A 537 30.98 -0.43 15.87
C ARG A 537 30.77 -1.93 15.64
N ASP A 538 31.26 -2.79 16.54
CA ASP A 538 31.13 -4.25 16.40
C ASP A 538 29.66 -4.70 16.40
N SER A 539 28.82 -4.02 17.19
CA SER A 539 27.38 -4.31 17.23
C SER A 539 26.70 -3.86 15.94
N ALA A 540 27.10 -2.71 15.39
CA ALA A 540 26.59 -2.24 14.10
C ALA A 540 26.91 -3.22 12.97
N ILE A 541 28.13 -3.75 12.90
CA ILE A 541 28.52 -4.77 11.89
C ILE A 541 27.63 -6.02 12.02
N LYS A 542 27.40 -6.51 13.24
CA LYS A 542 26.51 -7.67 13.47
C LYS A 542 25.07 -7.42 12.99
N VAL A 543 24.55 -6.21 13.22
CA VAL A 543 23.22 -5.78 12.78
C VAL A 543 23.13 -5.76 11.25
N LEU A 544 24.15 -5.19 10.58
CA LEU A 544 24.21 -5.14 9.13
C LEU A 544 24.33 -6.55 8.52
N ASP A 545 25.22 -7.38 9.06
CA ASP A 545 25.40 -8.76 8.59
C ASP A 545 24.13 -9.60 8.80
N ARG A 546 23.40 -9.38 9.89
CA ARG A 546 22.10 -10.01 10.11
C ARG A 546 21.08 -9.58 9.05
N CYS A 547 20.99 -8.29 8.73
CA CYS A 547 20.13 -7.78 7.67
C CYS A 547 20.39 -8.48 6.33
N MET A 548 21.66 -8.57 5.92
CA MET A 548 22.05 -9.21 4.66
C MET A 548 21.79 -10.72 4.66
N LYS A 549 21.88 -11.37 5.82
CA LYS A 549 21.57 -12.80 5.97
C LYS A 549 20.07 -13.09 5.89
N VAL A 550 19.23 -12.29 6.56
CA VAL A 550 17.78 -12.53 6.59
C VAL A 550 17.07 -12.02 5.35
N MET A 551 17.59 -10.99 4.68
CA MET A 551 17.03 -10.45 3.43
C MET A 551 18.09 -10.50 2.31
N PRO A 552 18.46 -11.71 1.84
CA PRO A 552 19.46 -11.87 0.79
C PRO A 552 18.96 -11.28 -0.53
N ALA A 553 19.88 -10.79 -1.35
CA ALA A 553 19.56 -10.07 -2.58
C ALA A 553 18.82 -10.92 -3.64
N GLU A 554 18.97 -12.25 -3.56
CA GLU A 554 18.32 -13.19 -4.48
C GLU A 554 16.81 -13.32 -4.22
N THR A 555 16.40 -13.16 -2.96
CA THR A 555 14.98 -13.27 -2.55
C THR A 555 14.36 -11.90 -2.28
N VAL A 556 15.15 -10.95 -1.76
CA VAL A 556 14.74 -9.57 -1.50
C VAL A 556 15.69 -8.64 -2.27
N PRO A 557 15.42 -8.37 -3.56
CA PRO A 557 16.27 -7.55 -4.41
C PRO A 557 16.61 -6.18 -3.82
N TYR A 558 17.73 -5.63 -4.29
CA TYR A 558 18.17 -4.30 -3.88
C TYR A 558 17.24 -3.24 -4.45
N ASN A 559 16.91 -2.29 -3.58
CA ASN A 559 16.15 -1.09 -3.89
C ASN A 559 16.78 0.07 -3.11
N VAL A 560 16.17 1.25 -3.17
CA VAL A 560 16.69 2.47 -2.50
C VAL A 560 16.99 2.30 -1.00
N PHE A 561 16.32 1.37 -0.30
CA PHE A 561 16.56 1.13 1.14
C PHE A 561 17.88 0.41 1.42
N ILE A 562 18.54 -0.18 0.40
CA ILE A 562 19.88 -0.75 0.58
C ILE A 562 20.96 0.34 0.78
N LEU A 563 20.69 1.58 0.35
CA LEU A 563 21.66 2.67 0.44
C LEU A 563 22.05 2.96 1.90
N GLY A 564 21.10 2.90 2.84
CA GLY A 564 21.37 3.06 4.27
C GLY A 564 22.24 1.93 4.85
N ILE A 565 22.04 0.68 4.38
CA ILE A 565 22.87 -0.46 4.78
C ILE A 565 24.30 -0.30 4.24
N MET A 566 24.42 0.07 2.96
CA MET A 566 25.70 0.32 2.31
C MET A 566 26.49 1.45 3.00
N GLU A 567 25.87 2.60 3.25
CA GLU A 567 26.53 3.71 3.94
C GLU A 567 26.93 3.33 5.37
N ALA A 568 26.11 2.57 6.08
CA ALA A 568 26.45 2.08 7.40
C ALA A 568 27.69 1.16 7.37
N TYR A 569 27.82 0.25 6.39
CA TYR A 569 29.05 -0.56 6.24
C TYR A 569 30.29 0.28 5.95
N TYR A 570 30.19 1.33 5.12
CA TYR A 570 31.29 2.26 4.90
C TYR A 570 31.71 2.97 6.20
N ARG A 571 30.72 3.41 7.00
CA ARG A 571 30.97 4.07 8.30
C ARG A 571 31.59 3.12 9.34
N THR A 572 31.29 1.83 9.26
CA THR A 572 31.98 0.79 10.04
C THR A 572 33.27 0.32 9.39
N GLY A 573 33.82 1.01 8.37
CA GLY A 573 35.06 0.65 7.69
C GLY A 573 35.08 -0.72 7.00
N GLU A 574 33.93 -1.37 6.84
CA GLU A 574 33.78 -2.65 6.13
C GLU A 574 33.69 -2.38 4.62
N MET A 575 34.76 -1.79 4.07
CA MET A 575 34.78 -1.20 2.73
C MET A 575 34.42 -2.24 1.66
N ALA A 576 34.97 -3.46 1.73
CA ALA A 576 34.70 -4.50 0.73
C ALA A 576 33.22 -4.90 0.66
N LYS A 577 32.54 -5.02 1.82
CA LYS A 577 31.11 -5.34 1.87
C LYS A 577 30.27 -4.20 1.28
N ALA A 578 30.61 -2.96 1.63
CA ALA A 578 29.93 -1.78 1.11
C ALA A 578 30.12 -1.61 -0.40
N THR A 579 31.34 -1.80 -0.91
CA THR A 579 31.66 -1.73 -2.34
C THR A 579 30.93 -2.81 -3.13
N ALA A 580 30.82 -4.04 -2.61
CA ALA A 580 30.05 -5.10 -3.27
C ALA A 580 28.55 -4.75 -3.41
N ILE A 581 27.95 -4.13 -2.38
CA ILE A 581 26.57 -3.63 -2.46
C ILE A 581 26.47 -2.51 -3.50
N LEU A 582 27.42 -1.58 -3.48
CA LEU A 582 27.48 -0.44 -4.39
C LEU A 582 27.54 -0.88 -5.86
N GLU A 583 28.43 -1.80 -6.20
CA GLU A 583 28.60 -2.29 -7.58
C GLU A 583 27.35 -3.01 -8.09
N LYS A 584 26.69 -3.81 -7.23
CA LYS A 584 25.42 -4.44 -7.59
C LYS A 584 24.33 -3.41 -7.80
N MET A 585 24.22 -2.40 -6.92
CA MET A 585 23.23 -1.32 -7.08
C MET A 585 23.50 -0.47 -8.32
N MET A 586 24.77 -0.19 -8.62
CA MET A 586 25.20 0.51 -9.84
C MET A 586 24.76 -0.26 -11.08
N LYS A 587 25.02 -1.57 -11.16
CA LYS A 587 24.61 -2.41 -12.29
C LYS A 587 23.09 -2.42 -12.49
N ILE A 588 22.31 -2.51 -11.41
CA ILE A 588 20.85 -2.45 -11.47
C ILE A 588 20.39 -1.09 -12.02
N THR A 589 20.93 0.00 -11.47
CA THR A 589 20.57 1.37 -11.84
C THR A 589 20.94 1.69 -13.28
N GLU A 590 22.09 1.21 -13.75
CA GLU A 590 22.51 1.34 -15.16
C GLU A 590 21.54 0.64 -16.09
N GLY A 591 21.16 -0.61 -15.78
CA GLY A 591 20.17 -1.33 -16.59
C GLY A 591 18.81 -0.64 -16.63
N GLU A 592 18.36 -0.08 -15.50
CA GLU A 592 17.15 0.74 -15.44
C GLU A 592 17.26 1.97 -16.34
N LEU A 593 18.36 2.74 -16.24
CA LEU A 593 18.58 3.94 -17.05
C LEU A 593 18.74 3.64 -18.54
N ASP A 594 19.49 2.60 -18.90
CA ASP A 594 19.65 2.13 -20.28
C ASP A 594 18.28 1.80 -20.89
N TYR A 595 17.43 1.09 -20.14
CA TYR A 595 16.08 0.75 -20.58
C TYR A 595 15.19 1.99 -20.67
N TYR A 596 15.05 2.78 -19.60
CA TYR A 596 14.12 3.90 -19.59
C TYR A 596 14.45 4.98 -20.63
N LEU A 597 15.74 5.25 -20.87
CA LEU A 597 16.20 6.24 -21.85
C LEU A 597 16.21 5.69 -23.29
N SER A 598 15.95 4.40 -23.50
CA SER A 598 15.78 3.80 -24.82
C SER A 598 14.34 3.83 -25.35
N LEU A 599 13.37 4.14 -24.47
CA LEU A 599 11.95 4.09 -24.80
C LEU A 599 11.55 5.19 -25.78
N ASP A 600 10.56 4.89 -26.61
CA ASP A 600 9.95 5.86 -27.52
C ASP A 600 9.29 7.03 -26.78
N LYS A 601 9.19 8.18 -27.46
CA LYS A 601 8.69 9.44 -26.89
C LYS A 601 7.32 9.31 -26.21
N GLU A 602 6.46 8.44 -26.70
CA GLU A 602 5.13 8.20 -26.12
C GLU A 602 5.22 7.63 -24.68
N TYR A 603 6.20 6.78 -24.42
CA TYR A 603 6.36 6.09 -23.14
C TYR A 603 7.23 6.85 -22.13
N LEU A 604 8.09 7.77 -22.58
CA LEU A 604 8.99 8.53 -21.70
C LEU A 604 8.24 9.21 -20.55
N SER A 605 7.09 9.84 -20.85
CA SER A 605 6.28 10.52 -19.83
C SER A 605 5.79 9.57 -18.72
N MET A 606 5.57 8.28 -19.03
CA MET A 606 5.09 7.27 -18.11
C MET A 606 6.17 6.74 -17.16
N VAL A 607 7.44 6.89 -17.52
CA VAL A 607 8.60 6.41 -16.74
C VAL A 607 9.43 7.56 -16.14
N ASN A 608 8.97 8.81 -16.26
CA ASN A 608 9.73 9.99 -15.83
C ASN A 608 10.13 9.93 -14.34
N ASN A 609 9.23 9.47 -13.48
CA ASN A 609 9.51 9.38 -12.04
C ASN A 609 10.53 8.27 -11.74
N GLU A 610 10.41 7.14 -12.42
CA GLU A 610 11.33 6.01 -12.34
C GLU A 610 12.73 6.41 -12.82
N THR A 611 12.83 7.11 -13.96
CA THR A 611 14.09 7.65 -14.48
C THR A 611 14.70 8.67 -13.52
N LYS A 612 13.93 9.61 -12.98
CA LYS A 612 14.41 10.57 -11.97
C LYS A 612 14.94 9.87 -10.73
N ARG A 613 14.24 8.84 -10.24
CA ARG A 613 14.67 8.05 -9.09
C ARG A 613 15.98 7.33 -9.38
N ALA A 614 16.11 6.67 -10.53
CA ALA A 614 17.34 6.00 -10.93
C ALA A 614 18.52 6.98 -11.06
N MET A 615 18.28 8.17 -11.62
CA MET A 615 19.28 9.25 -11.66
C MET A 615 19.71 9.70 -10.26
N SER A 616 18.76 9.89 -9.32
CA SER A 616 19.08 10.24 -7.93
C SER A 616 19.88 9.15 -7.22
N VAL A 617 19.57 7.87 -7.47
CA VAL A 617 20.36 6.74 -6.93
C VAL A 617 21.78 6.81 -7.47
N MET A 618 21.97 6.95 -8.79
CA MET A 618 23.31 7.02 -9.40
C MET A 618 24.13 8.20 -8.83
N GLN A 619 23.49 9.35 -8.63
CA GLN A 619 24.11 10.53 -7.99
C GLN A 619 24.54 10.22 -6.54
N GLU A 620 23.70 9.53 -5.78
CA GLU A 620 24.00 9.13 -4.41
C GLU A 620 25.15 8.11 -4.32
N LEU A 621 25.20 7.14 -5.25
CA LEU A 621 26.33 6.22 -5.37
C LEU A 621 27.64 6.99 -5.64
N SER A 622 27.61 7.98 -6.55
CA SER A 622 28.76 8.86 -6.78
C SER A 622 29.16 9.61 -5.51
N ARG A 623 28.21 10.26 -4.82
CA ARG A 623 28.49 10.97 -3.55
C ARG A 623 29.21 10.07 -2.55
N LEU A 624 28.69 8.86 -2.32
CA LEU A 624 29.26 7.91 -1.37
C LEU A 624 30.69 7.50 -1.76
N THR A 625 30.96 7.22 -3.04
CA THR A 625 32.34 6.91 -3.47
C THR A 625 33.32 8.06 -3.23
N ARG A 626 32.90 9.33 -3.34
CA ARG A 626 33.74 10.48 -2.97
C ARG A 626 33.94 10.57 -1.46
N THR A 627 32.85 10.47 -0.69
CA THR A 627 32.88 10.57 0.79
C THR A 627 33.81 9.52 1.41
N TYR A 628 33.84 8.31 0.87
CA TYR A 628 34.64 7.20 1.38
C TYR A 628 35.90 6.92 0.53
N SER A 629 36.38 7.92 -0.21
CA SER A 629 37.68 7.91 -0.92
C SER A 629 37.91 6.70 -1.84
N GLN A 630 36.95 6.41 -2.72
CA GLN A 630 37.04 5.39 -3.78
C GLN A 630 37.16 6.04 -5.17
N PRO A 631 38.35 6.57 -5.54
CA PRO A 631 38.51 7.43 -6.71
C PRO A 631 38.26 6.72 -8.05
N GLU A 632 38.70 5.47 -8.21
CA GLU A 632 38.51 4.71 -9.45
C GLU A 632 37.03 4.43 -9.72
N LEU A 633 36.32 3.97 -8.68
CA LEU A 633 34.88 3.70 -8.75
C LEU A 633 34.08 4.99 -8.91
N ASN A 634 34.49 6.07 -8.24
CA ASN A 634 33.86 7.38 -8.41
C ASN A 634 33.95 7.86 -9.86
N LYS A 635 35.15 7.81 -10.46
CA LYS A 635 35.36 8.18 -11.87
C LYS A 635 34.45 7.37 -12.79
N LYS A 636 34.38 6.05 -12.59
CA LYS A 636 33.50 5.16 -13.38
C LYS A 636 32.02 5.57 -13.28
N ILE A 637 31.52 5.87 -12.08
CA ILE A 637 30.13 6.29 -11.86
C ILE A 637 29.88 7.67 -12.46
N ASP A 638 30.79 8.63 -12.25
CA ASP A 638 30.66 9.99 -12.75
C ASP A 638 30.63 10.05 -14.28
N ASP A 639 31.51 9.30 -14.94
CA ASP A 639 31.56 9.25 -16.39
C ASP A 639 30.24 8.68 -16.96
N LYS A 640 29.68 7.64 -16.34
CA LYS A 640 28.37 7.12 -16.72
C LYS A 640 27.22 8.06 -16.39
N PHE A 641 27.24 8.68 -15.20
CA PHE A 641 26.22 9.64 -14.79
C PHE A 641 26.13 10.81 -15.77
N LYS A 642 27.26 11.33 -16.25
CA LYS A 642 27.28 12.38 -17.30
C LYS A 642 26.57 11.93 -18.57
N ILE A 643 26.88 10.73 -19.07
CA ILE A 643 26.23 10.16 -20.27
C ILE A 643 24.72 10.06 -20.08
N TYR A 644 24.27 9.54 -18.93
CA TYR A 644 22.84 9.42 -18.64
C TYR A 644 22.17 10.76 -18.44
N TYR A 645 22.85 11.71 -17.79
CA TYR A 645 22.33 13.05 -17.55
C TYR A 645 22.14 13.83 -18.87
N GLU A 646 23.10 13.77 -19.79
CA GLU A 646 22.98 14.37 -21.12
C GLU A 646 21.76 13.81 -21.88
N LYS A 647 21.60 12.48 -21.89
CA LYS A 647 20.42 11.82 -22.46
C LYS A 647 19.13 12.24 -21.77
N PHE A 648 19.12 12.28 -20.45
CA PHE A 648 17.96 12.65 -19.65
C PHE A 648 17.50 14.08 -19.97
N VAL A 649 18.41 15.06 -19.94
CA VAL A 649 18.07 16.46 -20.27
C VAL A 649 17.56 16.60 -21.70
N THR A 650 18.11 15.84 -22.63
CA THR A 650 17.66 15.84 -24.05
C THR A 650 16.25 15.27 -24.21
N LEU A 651 15.94 14.18 -23.50
CA LEU A 651 14.67 13.45 -23.64
C LEU A 651 13.54 14.02 -22.75
N PHE A 652 13.90 14.69 -21.65
CA PHE A 652 13.01 15.30 -20.67
C PHE A 652 13.32 16.80 -20.50
N PRO A 653 13.13 17.63 -21.54
CA PRO A 653 13.40 19.06 -21.43
C PRO A 653 12.51 19.67 -20.34
N GLN A 654 13.09 20.51 -19.48
CA GLN A 654 12.30 21.33 -18.57
C GLN A 654 11.53 22.35 -19.42
N GLY A 655 10.21 22.18 -19.49
CA GLY A 655 9.29 23.10 -20.17
C GLY A 655 9.06 24.37 -19.39
#